data_AF-A0A0Q9WJC0-F1
#
_entry.id   AF-A0A0Q9WJC0-F1
#
_cell.length_a   1.000
_cell.length_b   1.000
_cell.length_c   1.000
_cell.angle_alpha   90.00
_cell.angle_beta   90.00
_cell.angle_gamma   90.00
#
_symmetry.space_group_name_H-M   'P 1'
#
loop_
_entity.id
_entity.type
_entity.pdbx_description
1 polymer ?
#
loop_
_entity_poly.entity_id
_entity_poly.type
_entity_poly.pdbx_seq_one_letter_code
_entity_poly.pdbx_strand_id
1 'polypeptide(L)'
;MFDKIGVGLAILYIFSSVVHYVEPRNIRTVPKSDDGAKCGYSSCHPTKPNMLNVHLIAHTHDDVGWLKTVDQYYYGSETRIQKAGVQYIIDSVVESLLRDPEKRFIYVESAFFFKWWKEQTSEMQDQVRMLVNEGRLEFIGGAWSMNDEATTHYQSVIDQFAWGLKQLNDTFGECGRPRVGWQIDPFGHSREMASMFAQMGFDGMFFGRLDYQDKDERLMTQKAEMIWHGSANLGDKSDLFSGALYNNYQAPDGFCFDILCSDQPIIDGKHSPDNNVKERVNTFLDYVKIQSIYYRTNNIIITMGGDFTYQAAQVYYKNLDKLIRYANERQANGSNINLLYSTPSCYLKSLHDAGISWPTKSDDFFPYASDPHAYWTGYFTSRPTLKRYERDGNHFLQVCKQLSALAPKRSEEFDPHLTFLRETMGIMQHHDAVTGTEKEKVALDYAKRMSVALRACSTNIRNVLNQFSTGPVSEPTSQRPFEFKTCTLLNISSCATSESNSPFALTLYNPLAHTTKEYVRVPVADYKYIVLDPTGKSLTTQVVPVPKPVAAIKHRNSIAEYELVFLASNLPAMGYKTYYIQRDDSSPVNIKPTALPKRESSYTVIENENIKLTFDTNGFLSEVTADGMTRMISQEFLYYEGATGNNAEFLNRSSGAYIFRPKDNNIRFATDHVTIEVYKGSLVEEVHQKFNDWISQVVRVYKQSTYAEFEWLVGPIPIDDEIGKEVITRFKSDIKSEGVFFTDSNGREMIKRQRNHRDTWNVKLQETVAGNYYPITTKIALEDTIARMAILTDRAQGGSSLEDGALELMVHRRLLKDDAFGVGEALNETEFGEGLIARGKTHLFVGQSYLRADVSLKAIERLVQLETLLPSWKFFSNMESYTSDQWLSSFTNTYTGISLVLPKSVHLLTLEPWHDNELLVRFEHILEKDEDSRYSKYVQFNIKDVLSAFNIENIRETTLDGNAWLDEHRRMEFVPEPEDEAYEAYATISESANGGHLLSGAKPMLGVEYSKERLGPGELGAQSNRLKRSANAGHFKLHKRRQQHVDEDSINVSLKTDDRAKYLIELSPMEIRTFVVYLAK
;
A
#
# COMPACT_ATOMS: atom_id res chain seq x y z
N MET A 1 32.78 -26.23 63.44
CA MET A 1 34.23 -26.44 63.33
C MET A 1 34.70 -25.50 62.22
N PHE A 2 35.53 -24.53 62.59
CA PHE A 2 36.40 -23.62 61.80
C PHE A 2 36.63 -24.01 60.30
N ASP A 3 36.74 -23.13 59.31
CA ASP A 3 37.21 -21.73 59.27
C ASP A 3 36.84 -21.00 57.95
N LYS A 4 36.56 -19.69 58.10
CA LYS A 4 36.81 -18.46 57.28
C LYS A 4 37.07 -18.54 55.76
N ILE A 5 36.28 -17.82 54.94
CA ILE A 5 36.38 -16.39 54.51
C ILE A 5 37.56 -16.08 53.57
N GLY A 6 37.22 -15.66 52.34
CA GLY A 6 37.92 -14.57 51.65
C GLY A 6 38.40 -14.85 50.22
N VAL A 7 37.58 -14.54 49.21
CA VAL A 7 38.04 -13.81 48.00
C VAL A 7 36.88 -12.94 47.51
N GLY A 8 36.93 -11.66 47.89
CA GLY A 8 36.30 -10.57 47.15
C GLY A 8 37.34 -9.94 46.22
N LEU A 9 36.85 -9.19 45.23
CA LEU A 9 37.56 -8.51 44.12
C LEU A 9 37.94 -9.41 42.93
N ALA A 10 37.04 -9.52 41.96
CA ALA A 10 37.33 -9.40 40.51
C ALA A 10 36.14 -9.84 39.61
N ILE A 11 34.90 -9.41 39.86
CA ILE A 11 33.80 -9.53 38.87
C ILE A 11 32.92 -8.29 38.98
N LEU A 12 33.46 -7.15 38.55
CA LEU A 12 32.73 -5.89 38.46
C LEU A 12 33.43 -4.96 37.47
N TYR A 13 33.75 -5.42 36.25
CA TYR A 13 34.28 -4.55 35.18
C TYR A 13 34.15 -5.07 33.74
N ILE A 14 33.23 -5.99 33.43
CA ILE A 14 32.98 -6.41 32.03
C ILE A 14 31.48 -6.60 31.80
N PHE A 15 30.70 -5.52 31.88
CA PHE A 15 29.36 -5.38 31.26
C PHE A 15 28.99 -3.88 31.28
N SER A 16 29.82 -3.06 30.64
CA SER A 16 29.61 -1.61 30.48
C SER A 16 30.55 -1.07 29.40
N SER A 17 30.37 -1.50 28.14
CA SER A 17 31.00 -0.84 26.98
C SER A 17 30.59 -1.49 25.65
N VAL A 18 29.29 -1.44 25.29
CA VAL A 18 28.83 -1.44 23.88
C VAL A 18 27.51 -0.66 23.78
N VAL A 19 27.50 0.58 24.26
CA VAL A 19 26.49 1.59 23.90
C VAL A 19 27.20 2.95 24.01
N HIS A 20 26.96 3.84 23.05
CA HIS A 20 27.45 5.22 22.92
C HIS A 20 28.68 5.40 22.02
N TYR A 21 28.42 5.36 20.70
CA TYR A 21 28.84 6.45 19.82
C TYR A 21 27.61 6.89 19.03
N VAL A 22 26.79 7.75 19.65
CA VAL A 22 25.84 8.61 18.94
C VAL A 22 26.38 10.01 19.17
N GLU A 23 27.08 10.57 18.17
CA GLU A 23 27.39 12.00 18.19
C GLU A 23 26.08 12.77 17.95
N PRO A 24 25.70 13.70 18.85
CA PRO A 24 24.63 14.64 18.57
C PRO A 24 25.18 15.69 17.60
N ARG A 25 25.08 15.45 16.29
CA ARG A 25 25.26 16.51 15.29
C ARG A 25 23.96 17.28 15.16
N ASN A 26 23.83 18.27 16.05
CA ASN A 26 22.84 19.33 15.93
C ASN A 26 23.61 20.62 15.62
N ILE A 27 23.56 21.06 14.36
CA ILE A 27 23.70 22.45 13.87
C ILE A 27 23.33 22.39 12.37
N ARG A 28 22.32 23.16 11.98
CA ARG A 28 22.06 23.55 10.59
C ARG A 28 23.35 24.12 9.98
N THR A 29 24.00 23.33 9.14
CA THR A 29 24.45 23.82 7.84
C THR A 29 23.70 22.99 6.82
N VAL A 30 22.52 23.47 6.40
CA VAL A 30 22.07 23.16 5.04
C VAL A 30 23.24 23.62 4.18
N PRO A 31 23.94 22.72 3.46
CA PRO A 31 24.92 23.18 2.49
C PRO A 31 24.13 24.12 1.60
N LYS A 32 24.50 25.42 1.59
CA LYS A 32 24.05 26.29 0.50
C LYS A 32 24.28 25.50 -0.77
N SER A 33 23.27 25.44 -1.63
CA SER A 33 23.41 24.92 -2.99
C SER A 33 24.77 25.35 -3.49
N ASP A 34 25.67 24.38 -3.66
CA ASP A 34 26.97 24.68 -4.23
C ASP A 34 26.62 25.21 -5.62
N ASP A 35 26.95 26.49 -5.91
CA ASP A 35 26.63 27.19 -7.18
C ASP A 35 27.27 26.47 -8.41
N GLY A 36 27.81 25.26 -8.24
CA GLY A 36 28.36 24.37 -9.26
C GLY A 36 27.84 22.92 -9.27
N ALA A 37 26.78 22.54 -8.54
CA ALA A 37 26.18 21.20 -8.66
C ALA A 37 25.56 21.00 -10.05
N LYS A 38 25.80 19.83 -10.68
CA LYS A 38 25.35 19.49 -12.04
C LYS A 38 24.53 18.19 -12.02
N CYS A 39 23.52 18.12 -11.17
CA CYS A 39 22.65 16.93 -10.99
C CYS A 39 21.30 17.08 -11.73
N GLY A 40 20.43 16.07 -11.62
CA GLY A 40 19.12 16.05 -12.27
C GLY A 40 19.23 16.22 -13.80
N TYR A 41 18.33 16.98 -14.41
CA TYR A 41 18.32 17.19 -15.86
C TYR A 41 19.56 17.88 -16.44
N SER A 42 20.35 18.57 -15.59
CA SER A 42 21.59 19.21 -16.01
C SER A 42 22.77 18.25 -16.15
N SER A 43 22.68 17.04 -15.58
CA SER A 43 23.73 16.00 -15.62
C SER A 43 23.68 15.13 -16.89
N CYS A 44 22.63 15.29 -17.70
CA CYS A 44 22.33 14.41 -18.82
C CYS A 44 23.38 14.52 -19.93
N HIS A 45 23.86 13.37 -20.40
CA HIS A 45 24.72 13.34 -21.58
C HIS A 45 23.97 13.84 -22.82
N PRO A 46 24.66 14.56 -23.72
CA PRO A 46 24.04 15.10 -24.91
C PRO A 46 23.60 13.97 -25.86
N THR A 47 22.34 14.00 -26.27
CA THR A 47 21.82 13.20 -27.39
C THR A 47 22.34 13.74 -28.72
N LYS A 48 22.43 12.89 -29.75
CA LYS A 48 22.75 13.31 -31.11
C LYS A 48 21.47 13.56 -31.92
N PRO A 49 21.27 14.78 -32.47
CA PRO A 49 20.11 15.07 -33.31
C PRO A 49 20.05 14.16 -34.54
N ASN A 50 18.83 13.80 -34.98
CA ASN A 50 18.55 12.95 -36.14
C ASN A 50 19.11 11.51 -36.08
N MET A 51 19.67 11.11 -34.93
CA MET A 51 20.09 9.73 -34.65
C MET A 51 19.08 9.05 -33.71
N LEU A 52 19.05 7.71 -33.75
CA LEU A 52 18.42 6.92 -32.70
C LEU A 52 19.35 6.90 -31.48
N ASN A 53 18.94 7.60 -30.41
CA ASN A 53 19.66 7.67 -29.14
C ASN A 53 19.20 6.53 -28.23
N VAL A 54 20.16 5.73 -27.78
CA VAL A 54 19.93 4.56 -26.93
C VAL A 54 20.47 4.89 -25.54
N HIS A 55 19.54 5.09 -24.61
CA HIS A 55 19.82 5.41 -23.21
C HIS A 55 20.07 4.11 -22.44
N LEU A 56 21.34 3.81 -22.16
CA LEU A 56 21.72 2.64 -21.37
C LEU A 56 21.64 2.97 -19.88
N ILE A 57 20.73 2.30 -19.18
CA ILE A 57 20.43 2.55 -17.76
C ILE A 57 21.08 1.45 -16.92
N ALA A 58 22.20 1.75 -16.28
CA ALA A 58 22.80 0.84 -15.32
C ALA A 58 22.02 0.86 -14.01
N HIS A 59 21.49 -0.29 -13.58
CA HIS A 59 20.73 -0.43 -12.34
C HIS A 59 20.90 -1.82 -11.73
N THR A 60 20.53 -1.94 -10.46
CA THR A 60 20.29 -3.21 -9.76
C THR A 60 18.87 -3.20 -9.21
N HIS A 61 18.24 -4.37 -9.11
CA HIS A 61 16.99 -4.56 -8.38
C HIS A 61 17.31 -5.29 -7.07
N ASP A 62 17.19 -4.61 -5.94
CA ASP A 62 17.62 -5.12 -4.63
C ASP A 62 16.39 -5.32 -3.71
N ASP A 63 15.76 -6.50 -3.76
CA ASP A 63 14.57 -6.79 -2.94
C ASP A 63 14.82 -6.62 -1.45
N VAL A 64 13.92 -5.89 -0.78
CA VAL A 64 13.97 -5.62 0.67
C VAL A 64 13.37 -6.81 1.44
N GLY A 65 13.97 -7.98 1.19
CA GLY A 65 13.52 -9.29 1.61
C GLY A 65 12.61 -9.96 0.58
N TRP A 66 12.83 -11.25 0.30
CA TRP A 66 12.04 -12.05 -0.65
C TRP A 66 12.38 -13.53 -0.49
N LEU A 67 13.50 -13.97 -1.07
CA LEU A 67 14.05 -15.32 -0.82
C LEU A 67 14.93 -15.34 0.44
N LYS A 68 15.58 -14.21 0.73
CA LYS A 68 16.38 -14.01 1.93
C LYS A 68 15.80 -12.86 2.74
N THR A 69 16.14 -12.79 4.02
CA THR A 69 15.76 -11.63 4.84
C THR A 69 16.53 -10.38 4.39
N VAL A 70 16.05 -9.20 4.78
CA VAL A 70 16.72 -7.91 4.50
C VAL A 70 18.21 -7.96 4.86
N ASP A 71 18.55 -8.37 6.09
CA ASP A 71 19.95 -8.43 6.51
C ASP A 71 20.76 -9.52 5.78
N GLN A 72 20.12 -10.63 5.40
CA GLN A 72 20.82 -11.68 4.64
C GLN A 72 21.18 -11.22 3.22
N TYR A 73 20.30 -10.45 2.57
CA TYR A 73 20.59 -9.78 1.31
C TYR A 73 21.67 -8.72 1.47
N TYR A 74 21.60 -7.89 2.51
CA TYR A 74 22.61 -6.87 2.76
C TYR A 74 24.02 -7.45 2.90
N TYR A 75 24.20 -8.38 3.85
CA TYR A 75 25.52 -8.95 4.17
C TYR A 75 26.00 -10.01 3.17
N GLY A 76 25.11 -10.51 2.30
CA GLY A 76 25.44 -11.55 1.34
C GLY A 76 25.55 -12.96 1.92
N SER A 77 24.82 -13.24 3.00
CA SER A 77 24.76 -14.57 3.60
C SER A 77 23.73 -15.47 2.89
N GLU A 78 23.69 -16.76 3.25
CA GLU A 78 22.76 -17.76 2.70
C GLU A 78 22.84 -17.90 1.16
N THR A 79 24.05 -17.86 0.60
CA THR A 79 24.30 -17.88 -0.85
C THR A 79 23.80 -19.13 -1.59
N ARG A 80 23.48 -20.20 -0.85
CA ARG A 80 22.83 -21.40 -1.41
C ARG A 80 21.37 -21.16 -1.79
N ILE A 81 20.71 -20.16 -1.18
CA ILE A 81 19.36 -19.74 -1.55
C ILE A 81 19.46 -18.85 -2.79
N GLN A 82 20.22 -17.76 -2.70
CA GLN A 82 20.49 -16.84 -3.80
C GLN A 82 21.82 -16.12 -3.54
N LYS A 83 22.69 -16.09 -4.56
CA LYS A 83 23.97 -15.37 -4.50
C LYS A 83 23.72 -13.87 -4.73
N ALA A 84 23.48 -13.16 -3.64
CA ALA A 84 23.15 -11.73 -3.64
C ALA A 84 23.73 -11.09 -2.38
N GLY A 85 24.41 -9.94 -2.52
CA GLY A 85 25.07 -9.23 -1.41
C GLY A 85 25.12 -7.72 -1.67
N VAL A 86 24.16 -6.97 -1.14
CA VAL A 86 23.92 -5.56 -1.52
C VAL A 86 25.06 -4.63 -1.16
N GLN A 87 25.71 -4.82 -0.01
CA GLN A 87 26.86 -3.98 0.38
C GLN A 87 27.98 -4.02 -0.69
N TYR A 88 28.24 -5.19 -1.29
CA TYR A 88 29.26 -5.36 -2.32
C TYR A 88 28.86 -4.73 -3.66
N ILE A 89 27.56 -4.69 -3.95
CA ILE A 89 27.02 -4.00 -5.12
C ILE A 89 27.32 -2.51 -4.99
N ILE A 90 26.90 -1.89 -3.88
CA ILE A 90 27.10 -0.45 -3.65
C ILE A 90 28.59 -0.11 -3.62
N ASP A 91 29.42 -0.87 -2.91
CA ASP A 91 30.88 -0.68 -2.87
C ASP A 91 31.49 -0.64 -4.28
N SER A 92 31.21 -1.69 -5.08
CA SER A 92 31.83 -1.82 -6.40
C SER A 92 31.30 -0.79 -7.41
N VAL A 93 30.02 -0.39 -7.30
CA VAL A 93 29.41 0.68 -8.10
C VAL A 93 30.08 2.01 -7.77
N VAL A 94 30.19 2.38 -6.50
CA VAL A 94 30.83 3.65 -6.09
C VAL A 94 32.28 3.70 -6.56
N GLU A 95 33.05 2.62 -6.40
CA GLU A 95 34.42 2.54 -6.93
C GLU A 95 34.47 2.72 -8.45
N SER A 96 33.57 2.06 -9.19
CA SER A 96 33.53 2.14 -10.65
C SER A 96 33.11 3.50 -11.14
N LEU A 97 32.16 4.15 -10.46
CA LEU A 97 31.78 5.52 -10.72
C LEU A 97 32.99 6.42 -10.51
N LEU A 98 33.65 6.41 -9.34
CA LEU A 98 34.77 7.31 -9.03
C LEU A 98 35.89 7.31 -10.08
N ARG A 99 36.15 6.15 -10.71
CA ARG A 99 37.18 6.00 -11.75
C ARG A 99 36.86 6.68 -13.08
N ASP A 100 35.60 6.98 -13.39
CA ASP A 100 35.21 7.47 -14.72
C ASP A 100 34.06 8.50 -14.71
N PRO A 101 34.33 9.72 -15.22
CA PRO A 101 33.43 10.75 -15.69
C PRO A 101 32.00 10.38 -16.08
N GLU A 102 32.01 9.49 -17.06
CA GLU A 102 30.92 9.26 -18.00
C GLU A 102 29.97 8.19 -17.48
N LYS A 103 30.35 7.48 -16.42
CA LYS A 103 29.51 6.42 -15.87
C LYS A 103 28.33 7.01 -15.11
N ARG A 104 27.19 6.36 -15.24
CA ARG A 104 25.93 6.68 -14.59
C ARG A 104 25.37 5.42 -13.97
N PHE A 105 24.84 5.53 -12.77
CA PHE A 105 24.14 4.45 -12.08
C PHE A 105 22.91 5.00 -11.38
N ILE A 106 21.82 4.23 -11.38
CA ILE A 106 20.64 4.55 -10.58
C ILE A 106 20.51 3.60 -9.39
N TYR A 107 20.04 4.12 -8.25
CA TYR A 107 19.75 3.33 -7.06
C TYR A 107 18.35 3.64 -6.51
N VAL A 108 17.63 2.64 -6.01
CA VAL A 108 16.20 2.75 -5.70
C VAL A 108 15.91 2.54 -4.21
N GLU A 109 16.31 1.41 -3.62
CA GLU A 109 15.89 1.02 -2.27
C GLU A 109 16.66 1.74 -1.17
N SER A 110 16.13 2.87 -0.69
CA SER A 110 16.75 3.69 0.35
C SER A 110 17.07 2.89 1.62
N ALA A 111 16.30 1.86 1.95
CA ALA A 111 16.56 0.97 3.09
C ALA A 111 17.98 0.39 3.07
N PHE A 112 18.42 -0.15 1.93
CA PHE A 112 19.76 -0.70 1.80
C PHE A 112 20.82 0.39 1.69
N PHE A 113 20.55 1.46 0.94
CA PHE A 113 21.50 2.56 0.82
C PHE A 113 21.83 3.17 2.18
N PHE A 114 20.83 3.47 3.01
CA PHE A 114 21.06 4.06 4.33
C PHE A 114 21.62 3.07 5.35
N LYS A 115 21.39 1.76 5.15
CA LYS A 115 22.10 0.74 5.93
C LYS A 115 23.60 0.76 5.60
N TRP A 116 23.96 0.80 4.32
CA TRP A 116 25.34 0.94 3.85
C TRP A 116 25.99 2.25 4.27
N TRP A 117 25.28 3.37 4.10
CA TRP A 117 25.76 4.72 4.39
C TRP A 117 26.23 4.89 5.84
N LYS A 118 25.52 4.29 6.80
CA LYS A 118 25.83 4.33 8.23
C LYS A 118 27.14 3.62 8.59
N GLU A 119 27.64 2.73 7.73
CA GLU A 119 28.88 1.98 7.93
C GLU A 119 30.12 2.68 7.30
N GLN A 120 29.91 3.74 6.52
CA GLN A 120 30.97 4.39 5.74
C GLN A 120 31.78 5.44 6.52
N THR A 121 33.03 5.62 6.10
CA THR A 121 33.89 6.70 6.59
C THR A 121 33.42 8.06 6.08
N SER A 122 33.80 9.15 6.75
CA SER A 122 33.48 10.51 6.29
C SER A 122 34.02 10.78 4.89
N GLU A 123 35.20 10.27 4.54
CA GLU A 123 35.80 10.39 3.21
C GLU A 123 34.93 9.72 2.13
N MET A 124 34.48 8.49 2.38
CA MET A 124 33.60 7.79 1.45
C MET A 124 32.24 8.50 1.33
N GLN A 125 31.69 8.99 2.45
CA GLN A 125 30.47 9.78 2.44
C GLN A 125 30.61 11.06 1.59
N ASP A 126 31.74 11.77 1.68
CA ASP A 126 32.00 12.96 0.85
C ASP A 126 32.16 12.61 -0.63
N GLN A 127 32.82 11.49 -0.94
CA GLN A 127 32.93 10.98 -2.31
C GLN A 127 31.56 10.65 -2.92
N VAL A 128 30.68 10.02 -2.16
CA VAL A 128 29.31 9.72 -2.63
C VAL A 128 28.48 10.99 -2.77
N ARG A 129 28.58 11.96 -1.85
CA ARG A 129 27.93 13.28 -2.02
C ARG A 129 28.36 13.94 -3.32
N MET A 130 29.65 13.91 -3.64
CA MET A 130 30.18 14.41 -4.92
C MET A 130 29.54 13.66 -6.11
N LEU A 131 29.49 12.33 -6.10
CA LEU A 131 28.86 11.55 -7.18
C LEU A 131 27.38 11.89 -7.40
N VAL A 132 26.64 12.15 -6.32
CA VAL A 132 25.23 12.57 -6.37
C VAL A 132 25.10 13.99 -6.91
N ASN A 133 25.94 14.93 -6.45
CA ASN A 133 25.95 16.31 -6.92
C ASN A 133 26.38 16.46 -8.40
N GLU A 134 27.16 15.50 -8.92
CA GLU A 134 27.52 15.39 -10.34
C GLU A 134 26.47 14.63 -11.18
N GLY A 135 25.42 14.08 -10.54
CA GLY A 135 24.41 13.24 -11.19
C GLY A 135 24.95 11.91 -11.74
N ARG A 136 26.09 11.43 -11.22
CA ARG A 136 26.71 10.15 -11.61
C ARG A 136 26.09 8.97 -10.88
N LEU A 137 25.72 9.18 -9.63
CA LEU A 137 24.80 8.32 -8.87
C LEU A 137 23.49 9.07 -8.72
N GLU A 138 22.40 8.53 -9.27
CA GLU A 138 21.07 9.16 -9.18
C GLU A 138 20.13 8.26 -8.38
N PHE A 139 19.46 8.83 -7.38
CA PHE A 139 18.37 8.15 -6.69
C PHE A 139 17.09 8.26 -7.52
N ILE A 140 16.43 7.15 -7.76
CA ILE A 140 15.16 7.07 -8.50
C ILE A 140 14.10 6.46 -7.59
N GLY A 141 12.86 6.94 -7.64
CA GLY A 141 11.82 6.59 -6.67
C GLY A 141 12.06 7.25 -5.30
N GLY A 142 13.04 6.77 -4.53
CA GLY A 142 13.44 7.37 -3.25
C GLY A 142 12.56 7.04 -2.04
N ALA A 143 11.64 6.09 -2.18
CA ALA A 143 10.96 5.48 -1.04
C ALA A 143 11.91 4.61 -0.21
N TRP A 144 11.45 4.13 0.94
CA TRP A 144 12.24 3.20 1.76
C TRP A 144 12.43 1.86 1.05
N SER A 145 11.37 1.35 0.42
CA SER A 145 11.38 0.21 -0.50
C SER A 145 10.51 0.50 -1.73
N MET A 146 10.76 -0.22 -2.83
CA MET A 146 9.82 -0.26 -3.96
C MET A 146 8.55 -1.01 -3.52
N ASN A 147 7.48 -0.27 -3.23
CA ASN A 147 6.26 -0.87 -2.69
C ASN A 147 5.41 -1.61 -3.72
N ASP A 148 4.63 -2.57 -3.26
CA ASP A 148 3.46 -3.06 -4.01
C ASP A 148 2.41 -1.96 -4.20
N GLU A 149 1.60 -2.09 -5.24
CA GLU A 149 0.56 -1.15 -5.63
C GLU A 149 -0.85 -1.72 -5.45
N ALA A 150 -1.02 -3.02 -5.12
CA ALA A 150 -2.33 -3.64 -4.95
C ALA A 150 -2.78 -3.71 -3.47
N THR A 151 -1.91 -4.17 -2.59
CA THR A 151 -2.21 -4.56 -1.21
C THR A 151 -1.77 -3.52 -0.18
N THR A 152 -1.15 -2.43 -0.64
CA THR A 152 -0.74 -1.28 0.18
C THR A 152 -1.86 -0.27 0.35
N HIS A 153 -1.94 0.33 1.54
CA HIS A 153 -2.81 1.48 1.80
C HIS A 153 -2.07 2.79 1.52
N TYR A 154 -2.72 3.78 0.91
CA TYR A 154 -2.10 5.02 0.47
C TYR A 154 -1.36 5.76 1.61
N GLN A 155 -1.87 5.72 2.85
CA GLN A 155 -1.18 6.31 4.01
C GLN A 155 0.17 5.65 4.30
N SER A 156 0.28 4.32 4.19
CA SER A 156 1.55 3.61 4.37
C SER A 156 2.55 3.92 3.25
N VAL A 157 2.05 4.09 2.02
CA VAL A 157 2.89 4.51 0.87
C VAL A 157 3.42 5.92 1.09
N ILE A 158 2.57 6.89 1.41
CA ILE A 158 2.97 8.26 1.72
C ILE A 158 4.01 8.30 2.86
N ASP A 159 3.78 7.53 3.92
CA ASP A 159 4.67 7.50 5.08
C ASP A 159 6.08 7.01 4.73
N GLN A 160 6.18 5.95 3.92
CA GLN A 160 7.49 5.40 3.55
C GLN A 160 8.24 6.27 2.54
N PHE A 161 7.52 6.95 1.64
CA PHE A 161 8.08 7.95 0.73
C PHE A 161 8.57 9.17 1.51
N ALA A 162 7.74 9.70 2.43
CA ALA A 162 8.11 10.82 3.27
C ALA A 162 9.40 10.55 4.04
N TRP A 163 9.53 9.35 4.62
CA TRP A 163 10.74 8.97 5.35
C TRP A 163 11.97 8.81 4.44
N GLY A 164 11.86 8.03 3.34
CA GLY A 164 12.98 7.80 2.42
C GLY A 164 13.49 9.11 1.79
N LEU A 165 12.57 9.92 1.28
CA LEU A 165 12.90 11.20 0.65
C LEU A 165 13.42 12.23 1.66
N LYS A 166 12.96 12.21 2.91
CA LYS A 166 13.55 13.03 3.99
C LYS A 166 15.01 12.66 4.22
N GLN A 167 15.32 11.37 4.34
CA GLN A 167 16.69 10.91 4.54
C GLN A 167 17.60 11.31 3.37
N LEU A 168 17.10 11.18 2.13
CA LEU A 168 17.83 11.62 0.94
C LEU A 168 18.07 13.13 0.94
N ASN A 169 17.04 13.92 1.21
CA ASN A 169 17.14 15.38 1.24
C ASN A 169 18.05 15.89 2.36
N ASP A 170 17.95 15.32 3.58
CA ASP A 170 18.81 15.69 4.71
C ASP A 170 20.28 15.32 4.44
N THR A 171 20.55 14.30 3.61
CA THR A 171 21.91 13.80 3.34
C THR A 171 22.56 14.43 2.12
N PHE A 172 21.79 14.66 1.04
CA PHE A 172 22.27 15.05 -0.29
C PHE A 172 21.64 16.35 -0.83
N GLY A 173 20.71 16.96 -0.10
CA GLY A 173 20.00 18.17 -0.55
C GLY A 173 19.19 17.94 -1.83
N GLU A 174 19.09 18.98 -2.66
CA GLU A 174 18.28 18.96 -3.89
C GLU A 174 18.69 17.84 -4.86
N CYS A 175 19.99 17.54 -4.96
CA CYS A 175 20.47 16.46 -5.84
C CYS A 175 20.10 15.05 -5.37
N GLY A 176 19.73 14.89 -4.10
CA GLY A 176 19.18 13.63 -3.58
C GLY A 176 17.73 13.40 -3.96
N ARG A 177 17.02 14.42 -4.47
CA ARG A 177 15.59 14.34 -4.76
C ARG A 177 15.35 13.66 -6.13
N PRO A 178 14.66 12.50 -6.17
CA PRO A 178 14.27 11.86 -7.41
C PRO A 178 13.28 12.70 -8.22
N ARG A 179 13.32 12.54 -9.55
CA ARG A 179 12.35 13.14 -10.50
C ARG A 179 11.45 12.12 -11.18
N VAL A 180 11.83 10.85 -11.11
CA VAL A 180 11.17 9.74 -11.83
C VAL A 180 10.84 8.59 -10.88
N GLY A 181 9.63 8.07 -10.99
CA GLY A 181 9.19 6.86 -10.31
C GLY A 181 9.73 5.62 -11.04
N TRP A 182 10.16 4.61 -10.30
CA TRP A 182 10.69 3.37 -10.86
C TRP A 182 10.03 2.18 -10.19
N GLN A 183 8.94 1.72 -10.81
CA GLN A 183 8.09 0.64 -10.32
C GLN A 183 8.23 -0.55 -11.26
N ILE A 184 9.44 -1.09 -11.35
CA ILE A 184 9.76 -2.12 -12.34
C ILE A 184 9.20 -3.49 -12.00
N ASP A 185 8.98 -3.77 -10.71
CA ASP A 185 8.66 -5.10 -10.21
C ASP A 185 7.32 -5.28 -9.45
N PRO A 186 6.54 -4.24 -9.06
CA PRO A 186 5.18 -4.46 -8.58
C PRO A 186 4.30 -5.20 -9.60
N PHE A 187 3.42 -6.08 -9.12
CA PHE A 187 2.68 -7.03 -9.97
C PHE A 187 1.40 -6.43 -10.55
N GLY A 188 1.55 -5.38 -11.36
CA GLY A 188 0.48 -4.49 -11.80
C GLY A 188 0.57 -3.14 -11.08
N HIS A 189 -0.07 -2.11 -11.65
CA HIS A 189 0.13 -0.72 -11.23
C HIS A 189 -1.20 0.00 -10.98
N SER A 190 -1.27 0.75 -9.89
CA SER A 190 -2.48 1.41 -9.45
C SER A 190 -2.57 2.84 -9.95
N ARG A 191 -3.80 3.29 -10.24
CA ARG A 191 -4.05 4.67 -10.62
C ARG A 191 -3.66 5.65 -9.52
N GLU A 192 -3.89 5.26 -8.27
CA GLU A 192 -3.53 6.06 -7.10
C GLU A 192 -2.00 6.25 -6.97
N MET A 193 -1.17 5.29 -7.36
CA MET A 193 0.28 5.46 -7.34
C MET A 193 0.73 6.57 -8.30
N ALA A 194 0.15 6.64 -9.50
CA ALA A 194 0.41 7.73 -10.45
C ALA A 194 -0.01 9.09 -9.88
N SER A 195 -1.18 9.17 -9.26
CA SER A 195 -1.66 10.36 -8.57
C SER A 195 -0.73 10.81 -7.44
N MET A 196 -0.24 9.87 -6.63
CA MET A 196 0.68 10.16 -5.54
C MET A 196 2.03 10.64 -6.07
N PHE A 197 2.62 10.00 -7.08
CA PHE A 197 3.85 10.47 -7.72
C PHE A 197 3.70 11.90 -8.25
N ALA A 198 2.59 12.21 -8.94
CA ALA A 198 2.31 13.55 -9.41
C ALA A 198 2.27 14.58 -8.26
N GLN A 199 1.56 14.27 -7.18
CA GLN A 199 1.47 15.12 -5.99
C GLN A 199 2.78 15.22 -5.19
N MET A 200 3.68 14.24 -5.32
CA MET A 200 5.04 14.26 -4.78
C MET A 200 6.02 15.04 -5.68
N GLY A 201 5.57 15.55 -6.84
CA GLY A 201 6.40 16.35 -7.73
C GLY A 201 7.29 15.52 -8.67
N PHE A 202 6.87 14.32 -9.02
CA PHE A 202 7.54 13.50 -10.03
C PHE A 202 7.07 13.90 -11.43
N ASP A 203 8.01 13.92 -12.36
CA ASP A 203 7.79 14.29 -13.76
C ASP A 203 7.26 13.10 -14.58
N GLY A 204 7.56 11.87 -14.16
CA GLY A 204 7.05 10.66 -14.78
C GLY A 204 7.41 9.39 -14.01
N MET A 205 6.97 8.24 -14.52
CA MET A 205 7.34 6.91 -14.00
C MET A 205 7.60 5.90 -15.11
N PHE A 206 8.43 4.91 -14.82
CA PHE A 206 8.61 3.74 -15.68
C PHE A 206 8.33 2.46 -14.90
N PHE A 207 7.72 1.49 -15.58
CA PHE A 207 7.28 0.25 -14.97
C PHE A 207 7.38 -0.95 -15.91
N GLY A 208 7.47 -2.14 -15.32
CA GLY A 208 7.79 -3.37 -16.06
C GLY A 208 6.60 -4.31 -16.31
N ARG A 209 5.61 -4.36 -15.41
CA ARG A 209 4.63 -5.45 -15.35
C ARG A 209 3.20 -4.95 -15.62
N LEU A 210 2.67 -5.37 -16.76
CA LEU A 210 1.28 -5.17 -17.18
C LEU A 210 0.79 -6.42 -17.91
N ASP A 211 -0.52 -6.57 -18.06
CA ASP A 211 -1.12 -7.72 -18.75
C ASP A 211 -0.45 -7.97 -20.11
N TYR A 212 -0.12 -9.22 -20.40
CA TYR A 212 0.63 -9.57 -21.62
C TYR A 212 -0.10 -9.13 -22.90
N GLN A 213 -1.44 -9.15 -22.93
CA GLN A 213 -2.22 -8.69 -24.09
C GLN A 213 -2.20 -7.15 -24.19
N ASP A 214 -2.28 -6.45 -23.05
CA ASP A 214 -2.15 -4.98 -23.02
C ASP A 214 -0.74 -4.55 -23.45
N LYS A 215 0.31 -5.26 -23.01
CA LYS A 215 1.69 -5.02 -23.42
C LYS A 215 1.85 -5.16 -24.93
N ASP A 216 1.37 -6.27 -25.50
CA ASP A 216 1.45 -6.52 -26.93
C ASP A 216 0.72 -5.43 -27.73
N GLU A 217 -0.52 -5.08 -27.33
CA GLU A 217 -1.32 -4.04 -27.98
C GLU A 217 -0.61 -2.68 -27.93
N ARG A 218 -0.10 -2.29 -26.76
CA ARG A 218 0.60 -1.01 -26.56
C ARG A 218 1.88 -0.92 -27.37
N LEU A 219 2.68 -1.98 -27.42
CA LEU A 219 3.90 -1.98 -28.22
C LEU A 219 3.55 -1.88 -29.71
N MET A 220 2.63 -2.72 -30.18
CA MET A 220 2.21 -2.74 -31.59
C MET A 220 1.57 -1.43 -32.06
N THR A 221 0.93 -0.69 -31.16
CA THR A 221 0.29 0.61 -31.45
C THR A 221 1.13 1.82 -31.03
N GLN A 222 2.36 1.61 -30.53
CA GLN A 222 3.24 2.66 -29.99
C GLN A 222 2.58 3.51 -28.89
N LYS A 223 1.79 2.86 -28.02
CA LYS A 223 1.09 3.44 -26.85
C LYS A 223 1.67 2.98 -25.49
N ALA A 224 2.88 2.44 -25.49
CA ALA A 224 3.59 2.06 -24.27
C ALA A 224 4.05 3.27 -23.43
N GLU A 225 4.10 4.45 -24.04
CA GLU A 225 4.41 5.72 -23.39
C GLU A 225 3.17 6.60 -23.48
N MET A 226 2.67 7.09 -22.34
CA MET A 226 1.39 7.79 -22.24
C MET A 226 1.38 8.85 -21.14
N ILE A 227 0.39 9.72 -21.19
CA ILE A 227 -0.03 10.54 -20.04
C ILE A 227 -1.11 9.75 -19.29
N TRP A 228 -0.86 9.45 -18.02
CA TRP A 228 -1.77 8.72 -17.17
C TRP A 228 -2.51 9.69 -16.25
N HIS A 229 -3.83 9.76 -16.39
CA HIS A 229 -4.71 10.52 -15.53
C HIS A 229 -4.88 9.79 -14.19
N GLY A 230 -4.16 10.26 -13.16
CA GLY A 230 -4.09 9.62 -11.85
C GLY A 230 -5.33 9.77 -10.98
N SER A 231 -6.20 10.74 -11.25
CA SER A 231 -7.41 10.97 -10.45
C SER A 231 -8.52 11.63 -11.25
N ALA A 232 -9.74 11.11 -11.07
CA ALA A 232 -10.95 11.72 -11.63
C ALA A 232 -11.37 13.01 -10.89
N ASN A 233 -10.80 13.25 -9.70
CA ASN A 233 -11.17 14.36 -8.82
C ASN A 233 -10.18 15.54 -8.87
N LEU A 234 -8.89 15.26 -9.09
CA LEU A 234 -7.83 16.26 -9.03
C LEU A 234 -7.47 16.91 -10.39
N GLY A 235 -7.98 16.35 -11.49
CA GLY A 235 -7.68 16.80 -12.86
C GLY A 235 -6.19 16.72 -13.18
N ASP A 236 -5.72 17.63 -14.04
CA ASP A 236 -4.35 17.66 -14.59
C ASP A 236 -3.24 17.71 -13.52
N LYS A 237 -3.56 18.14 -12.29
CA LYS A 237 -2.63 18.10 -11.15
C LYS A 237 -2.17 16.68 -10.80
N SER A 238 -2.96 15.67 -11.17
CA SER A 238 -2.69 14.25 -10.94
C SER A 238 -2.15 13.52 -12.17
N ASP A 239 -2.01 14.21 -13.30
CA ASP A 239 -1.49 13.60 -14.53
C ASP A 239 0.00 13.33 -14.37
N LEU A 240 0.43 12.16 -14.87
CA LEU A 240 1.82 11.72 -14.81
C LEU A 240 2.23 11.09 -16.14
N PHE A 241 3.39 11.45 -16.68
CA PHE A 241 3.93 10.69 -17.80
C PHE A 241 4.32 9.29 -17.34
N SER A 242 3.92 8.25 -18.07
CA SER A 242 4.19 6.87 -17.69
C SER A 242 4.64 6.05 -18.89
N GLY A 243 5.67 5.22 -18.70
CA GLY A 243 6.23 4.37 -19.74
C GLY A 243 6.34 2.90 -19.32
N ALA A 244 5.71 2.02 -20.08
CA ALA A 244 5.91 0.58 -19.99
C ALA A 244 7.23 0.17 -20.67
N LEU A 245 8.07 -0.56 -19.94
CA LEU A 245 9.37 -1.01 -20.40
C LEU A 245 9.24 -2.22 -21.35
N TYR A 246 10.04 -2.23 -22.41
CA TYR A 246 10.01 -3.27 -23.44
C TYR A 246 10.33 -4.66 -22.89
N ASN A 247 11.44 -4.80 -22.15
CA ASN A 247 11.93 -6.08 -21.63
C ASN A 247 11.76 -6.25 -20.12
N ASN A 248 10.61 -5.80 -19.59
CA ASN A 248 10.35 -5.67 -18.15
C ASN A 248 11.42 -4.79 -17.50
N TYR A 249 12.48 -5.36 -16.96
CA TYR A 249 13.59 -4.61 -16.37
C TYR A 249 14.95 -5.32 -16.48
N GLN A 250 15.05 -6.34 -17.33
CA GLN A 250 16.28 -7.11 -17.51
C GLN A 250 17.13 -6.52 -18.64
N ALA A 251 18.44 -6.78 -18.57
CA ALA A 251 19.32 -6.59 -19.72
C ALA A 251 18.81 -7.36 -20.95
N PRO A 252 19.05 -6.88 -22.18
CA PRO A 252 18.72 -7.64 -23.39
C PRO A 252 19.37 -9.03 -23.35
N ASP A 253 18.68 -10.04 -23.89
CA ASP A 253 19.17 -11.42 -23.93
C ASP A 253 20.59 -11.51 -24.49
N GLY A 254 21.48 -12.15 -23.74
CA GLY A 254 22.89 -12.27 -24.08
C GLY A 254 23.74 -11.06 -23.67
N PHE A 255 23.20 -10.02 -23.03
CA PHE A 255 23.95 -8.82 -22.63
C PHE A 255 23.96 -8.58 -21.11
N CYS A 256 23.68 -9.61 -20.30
CA CYS A 256 23.94 -9.54 -18.87
C CYS A 256 25.44 -9.74 -18.59
N PHE A 257 26.13 -8.67 -18.22
CA PHE A 257 27.57 -8.69 -17.99
C PHE A 257 27.99 -8.91 -16.52
N ASP A 258 27.05 -9.32 -15.66
CA ASP A 258 27.33 -9.55 -14.25
C ASP A 258 28.02 -10.91 -14.01
N ILE A 259 28.70 -11.04 -12.87
CA ILE A 259 29.28 -12.31 -12.41
C ILE A 259 28.24 -13.37 -12.04
N LEU A 260 26.96 -12.99 -11.95
CA LEU A 260 25.82 -13.90 -11.83
C LEU A 260 25.39 -14.51 -13.18
N CYS A 261 25.82 -13.92 -14.29
CA CYS A 261 25.39 -14.29 -15.63
C CYS A 261 26.46 -15.13 -16.37
N SER A 262 26.03 -15.88 -17.37
CA SER A 262 26.88 -16.75 -18.20
C SER A 262 27.11 -16.21 -19.62
N ASP A 263 26.66 -14.99 -19.89
CA ASP A 263 26.78 -14.37 -21.20
C ASP A 263 28.23 -14.05 -21.58
N GLN A 264 28.53 -14.13 -22.87
CA GLN A 264 29.87 -13.85 -23.37
C GLN A 264 30.24 -12.36 -23.20
N PRO A 265 31.43 -12.03 -22.67
CA PRO A 265 31.91 -10.66 -22.66
C PRO A 265 32.21 -10.17 -24.07
N ILE A 266 32.45 -8.87 -24.22
CA ILE A 266 32.99 -8.31 -25.47
C ILE A 266 34.51 -8.53 -25.48
N ILE A 267 34.95 -9.44 -26.35
CA ILE A 267 36.34 -9.82 -26.56
C ILE A 267 36.89 -9.04 -27.75
N ASP A 268 37.74 -8.07 -27.47
CA ASP A 268 38.27 -7.13 -28.47
C ASP A 268 39.79 -7.25 -28.69
N GLY A 269 40.37 -8.36 -28.26
CA GLY A 269 41.77 -8.67 -28.55
C GLY A 269 41.99 -8.77 -30.06
N LYS A 270 42.78 -7.86 -30.64
CA LYS A 270 43.00 -7.77 -32.11
C LYS A 270 43.49 -9.08 -32.74
N HIS A 271 44.24 -9.88 -31.99
CA HIS A 271 44.79 -11.17 -32.42
C HIS A 271 44.19 -12.36 -31.65
N SER A 272 43.14 -12.13 -30.86
CA SER A 272 42.42 -13.22 -30.20
C SER A 272 41.58 -13.95 -31.24
N PRO A 273 41.65 -15.30 -31.32
CA PRO A 273 40.75 -16.07 -32.17
C PRO A 273 39.29 -15.95 -31.73
N ASP A 274 39.06 -15.57 -30.46
CA ASP A 274 37.74 -15.41 -29.85
C ASP A 274 37.19 -13.97 -29.97
N ASN A 275 37.81 -13.11 -30.79
CA ASN A 275 37.32 -11.75 -30.99
C ASN A 275 35.88 -11.75 -31.53
N ASN A 276 34.96 -11.22 -30.73
CA ASN A 276 33.52 -11.29 -31.00
C ASN A 276 32.86 -9.92 -31.17
N VAL A 277 33.65 -8.83 -31.29
CA VAL A 277 33.13 -7.44 -31.37
C VAL A 277 32.11 -7.28 -32.50
N LYS A 278 32.42 -7.82 -33.69
CA LYS A 278 31.52 -7.70 -34.85
C LYS A 278 30.16 -8.33 -34.57
N GLU A 279 30.16 -9.57 -34.08
CA GLU A 279 28.95 -10.33 -33.79
C GLU A 279 28.15 -9.69 -32.65
N ARG A 280 28.76 -9.49 -31.48
CA ARG A 280 28.09 -8.95 -30.30
C ARG A 280 27.47 -7.57 -30.57
N VAL A 281 28.21 -6.67 -31.23
CA VAL A 281 27.70 -5.33 -31.53
C VAL A 281 26.63 -5.38 -32.63
N ASN A 282 26.73 -6.28 -33.63
CA ASN A 282 25.64 -6.48 -34.61
C ASN A 282 24.35 -6.89 -33.90
N THR A 283 24.43 -7.94 -33.07
CA THR A 283 23.28 -8.47 -32.33
C THR A 283 22.63 -7.41 -31.46
N PHE A 284 23.42 -6.60 -30.76
CA PHE A 284 22.88 -5.49 -29.96
C PHE A 284 22.18 -4.44 -30.82
N LEU A 285 22.80 -4.02 -31.93
CA LEU A 285 22.19 -3.03 -32.81
C LEU A 285 20.93 -3.55 -33.50
N ASP A 286 20.83 -4.85 -33.76
CA ASP A 286 19.62 -5.46 -34.32
C ASP A 286 18.50 -5.51 -33.28
N TYR A 287 18.81 -5.83 -32.01
CA TYR A 287 17.87 -5.69 -30.89
C TYR A 287 17.36 -4.23 -30.76
N VAL A 288 18.27 -3.26 -30.76
CA VAL A 288 17.94 -1.82 -30.71
C VAL A 288 17.00 -1.41 -31.84
N LYS A 289 17.26 -1.86 -33.08
CA LYS A 289 16.38 -1.55 -34.21
C LYS A 289 14.99 -2.14 -34.00
N ILE A 290 14.91 -3.39 -33.55
CA ILE A 290 13.62 -4.04 -33.27
C ILE A 290 12.86 -3.27 -32.18
N GLN A 291 13.50 -2.98 -31.04
CA GLN A 291 12.84 -2.24 -29.96
C GLN A 291 12.36 -0.85 -30.43
N SER A 292 13.15 -0.16 -31.25
CA SER A 292 12.84 1.20 -31.71
C SER A 292 11.53 1.33 -32.49
N ILE A 293 11.03 0.25 -33.11
CA ILE A 293 9.77 0.32 -33.86
C ILE A 293 8.54 0.44 -32.95
N TYR A 294 8.66 0.12 -31.66
CA TYR A 294 7.55 0.13 -30.70
C TYR A 294 7.43 1.43 -29.91
N TYR A 295 8.38 2.36 -30.07
CA TYR A 295 8.39 3.66 -29.40
C TYR A 295 8.24 4.80 -30.40
N ARG A 296 7.69 5.94 -29.94
CA ARG A 296 7.30 7.06 -30.81
C ARG A 296 8.46 7.97 -31.22
N THR A 297 9.51 8.02 -30.40
CA THR A 297 10.62 8.97 -30.58
C THR A 297 11.89 8.26 -31.06
N ASN A 298 12.88 9.06 -31.47
CA ASN A 298 14.24 8.56 -31.73
C ASN A 298 15.08 8.43 -30.45
N ASN A 299 14.44 8.31 -29.28
CA ASN A 299 15.09 7.99 -28.02
C ASN A 299 14.45 6.69 -27.51
N ILE A 300 15.27 5.71 -27.14
CA ILE A 300 14.80 4.50 -26.48
C ILE A 300 15.60 4.22 -25.22
N ILE A 301 14.93 3.61 -24.24
CA ILE A 301 15.52 3.15 -22.99
C ILE A 301 15.92 1.68 -23.08
N ILE A 302 17.11 1.35 -22.61
CA ILE A 302 17.56 -0.04 -22.41
C ILE A 302 18.06 -0.18 -20.97
N THR A 303 17.36 -0.99 -20.20
CA THR A 303 17.77 -1.43 -18.86
C THR A 303 18.98 -2.35 -18.98
N MET A 304 20.06 -2.02 -18.30
CA MET A 304 21.29 -2.81 -18.23
C MET A 304 21.48 -3.23 -16.78
N GLY A 305 20.68 -4.20 -16.35
CA GLY A 305 20.57 -4.60 -14.94
C GLY A 305 19.61 -5.77 -14.76
N GLY A 306 19.28 -6.04 -13.50
CA GLY A 306 18.41 -7.13 -13.05
C GLY A 306 18.63 -7.38 -11.55
N ASP A 307 17.97 -8.41 -11.02
CA ASP A 307 18.02 -8.81 -9.61
C ASP A 307 19.46 -8.98 -9.11
N PHE A 308 19.85 -8.16 -8.13
CA PHE A 308 21.14 -8.22 -7.44
C PHE A 308 22.38 -8.27 -8.35
N THR A 309 22.28 -7.65 -9.52
CA THR A 309 23.39 -7.46 -10.46
C THR A 309 24.33 -6.36 -9.97
N TYR A 310 25.46 -6.15 -10.65
CA TYR A 310 26.54 -5.23 -10.26
C TYR A 310 27.29 -5.61 -8.97
N GLN A 311 27.27 -6.88 -8.54
CA GLN A 311 28.11 -7.36 -7.42
C GLN A 311 29.62 -7.15 -7.68
N ALA A 312 29.99 -7.06 -8.96
CA ALA A 312 31.30 -6.66 -9.42
C ALA A 312 31.13 -5.66 -10.57
N ALA A 313 30.67 -4.45 -10.26
CA ALA A 313 30.29 -3.42 -11.23
C ALA A 313 31.34 -3.16 -12.33
N GLN A 314 32.64 -3.27 -12.00
CA GLN A 314 33.74 -3.12 -12.95
C GLN A 314 33.67 -4.09 -14.14
N VAL A 315 33.13 -5.31 -13.96
CA VAL A 315 32.96 -6.30 -15.03
C VAL A 315 31.87 -5.83 -15.99
N TYR A 316 30.77 -5.33 -15.44
CA TYR A 316 29.65 -4.82 -16.20
C TYR A 316 30.05 -3.59 -17.01
N TYR A 317 30.62 -2.61 -16.33
CA TYR A 317 31.07 -1.34 -16.92
C TYR A 317 32.12 -1.54 -18.02
N LYS A 318 33.09 -2.44 -17.84
CA LYS A 318 34.10 -2.73 -18.87
C LYS A 318 33.48 -3.22 -20.18
N ASN A 319 32.37 -3.95 -20.13
CA ASN A 319 31.65 -4.40 -21.32
C ASN A 319 30.76 -3.32 -21.90
N LEU A 320 30.08 -2.53 -21.06
CA LEU A 320 29.31 -1.35 -21.50
C LEU A 320 30.20 -0.32 -22.21
N ASP A 321 31.38 -0.01 -21.67
CA ASP A 321 32.37 0.89 -22.28
C ASP A 321 32.73 0.42 -23.70
N LYS A 322 33.00 -0.88 -23.86
CA LYS A 322 33.29 -1.48 -25.17
C LYS A 322 32.09 -1.44 -26.10
N LEU A 323 30.90 -1.74 -25.60
CA LEU A 323 29.66 -1.73 -26.38
C LEU A 323 29.38 -0.34 -26.94
N ILE A 324 29.40 0.69 -26.07
CA ILE A 324 29.21 2.09 -26.45
C ILE A 324 30.25 2.51 -27.49
N ARG A 325 31.54 2.25 -27.23
CA ARG A 325 32.63 2.60 -28.16
C ARG A 325 32.42 1.97 -29.54
N TYR A 326 32.31 0.64 -29.61
CA TYR A 326 32.26 -0.06 -30.88
C TYR A 326 30.93 0.12 -31.63
N ALA A 327 29.82 0.35 -30.93
CA ALA A 327 28.56 0.73 -31.55
C ALA A 327 28.64 2.13 -32.18
N ASN A 328 29.20 3.10 -31.45
CA ASN A 328 29.31 4.48 -31.92
C ASN A 328 30.36 4.64 -33.03
N GLU A 329 31.45 3.86 -33.04
CA GLU A 329 32.41 3.82 -34.16
C GLU A 329 31.76 3.47 -35.51
N ARG A 330 30.67 2.68 -35.50
CA ARG A 330 29.93 2.33 -36.72
C ARG A 330 29.18 3.51 -37.33
N GLN A 331 29.05 4.64 -36.63
CA GLN A 331 28.50 5.87 -37.20
C GLN A 331 29.35 6.36 -38.38
N ALA A 332 30.67 6.16 -38.33
CA ALA A 332 31.57 6.45 -39.45
C ALA A 332 31.28 5.58 -40.70
N ASN A 333 30.62 4.43 -40.50
CA ASN A 333 30.21 3.50 -41.55
C ASN A 333 28.69 3.57 -41.85
N GLY A 334 28.03 4.66 -41.48
CA GLY A 334 26.62 4.92 -41.82
C GLY A 334 25.59 4.42 -40.81
N SER A 335 25.99 3.90 -39.64
CA SER A 335 25.04 3.61 -38.56
C SER A 335 24.40 4.90 -38.03
N ASN A 336 23.07 4.94 -37.92
CA ASN A 336 22.34 6.08 -37.35
C ASN A 336 22.04 5.92 -35.85
N ILE A 337 22.80 5.09 -35.14
CA ILE A 337 22.55 4.72 -33.74
C ILE A 337 23.64 5.32 -32.85
N ASN A 338 23.22 5.96 -31.76
CA ASN A 338 24.06 6.58 -30.75
C ASN A 338 23.78 5.97 -29.37
N LEU A 339 24.73 5.23 -28.81
CA LEU A 339 24.65 4.70 -27.44
C LEU A 339 25.28 5.70 -26.46
N LEU A 340 24.65 5.87 -25.30
CA LEU A 340 25.15 6.69 -24.21
C LEU A 340 24.80 6.07 -22.85
N TYR A 341 25.65 6.31 -21.85
CA TYR A 341 25.23 6.16 -20.45
C TYR A 341 24.13 7.16 -20.14
N SER A 342 23.08 6.73 -19.44
CA SER A 342 21.94 7.59 -19.12
C SER A 342 21.29 7.15 -17.82
N THR A 343 20.34 7.96 -17.36
CA THR A 343 19.39 7.65 -16.27
C THR A 343 17.95 7.76 -16.79
N PRO A 344 16.94 7.23 -16.07
CA PRO A 344 15.53 7.37 -16.42
C PRO A 344 15.09 8.83 -16.53
N SER A 345 15.59 9.72 -15.68
CA SER A 345 15.33 11.16 -15.75
C SER A 345 15.83 11.76 -17.07
N CYS A 346 17.03 11.38 -17.53
CA CYS A 346 17.55 11.85 -18.81
C CYS A 346 16.80 11.28 -20.01
N TYR A 347 16.29 10.05 -19.91
CA TYR A 347 15.41 9.48 -20.92
C TYR A 347 14.10 10.26 -20.99
N LEU A 348 13.42 10.45 -19.85
CA LEU A 348 12.17 11.21 -19.76
C LEU A 348 12.32 12.63 -20.31
N LYS A 349 13.42 13.31 -19.97
CA LYS A 349 13.75 14.63 -20.53
C LYS A 349 13.82 14.60 -22.06
N SER A 350 14.42 13.55 -22.62
CA SER A 350 14.55 13.40 -24.08
C SER A 350 13.20 13.13 -24.76
N LEU A 351 12.25 12.50 -24.06
CA LEU A 351 10.87 12.35 -24.53
C LEU A 351 10.11 13.68 -24.48
N HIS A 352 10.27 14.45 -23.40
CA HIS A 352 9.69 15.78 -23.27
C HIS A 352 10.23 16.73 -24.36
N ASP A 353 11.55 16.76 -24.55
CA ASP A 353 12.22 17.61 -25.54
C ASP A 353 11.88 17.25 -26.99
N ALA A 354 11.33 16.06 -27.24
CA ALA A 354 10.83 15.69 -28.57
C ALA A 354 9.63 16.54 -29.01
N GLY A 355 8.89 17.13 -28.07
CA GLY A 355 7.80 18.08 -28.35
C GLY A 355 6.64 17.49 -29.15
N ILE A 356 6.37 16.19 -28.97
CA ILE A 356 5.25 15.47 -29.61
C ILE A 356 4.05 15.32 -28.66
N SER A 357 2.91 14.90 -29.21
CA SER A 357 1.75 14.50 -28.42
C SER A 357 1.80 13.04 -27.99
N TRP A 358 1.16 12.73 -26.87
CA TRP A 358 1.16 11.43 -26.21
C TRP A 358 -0.26 10.88 -26.02
N PRO A 359 -0.45 9.55 -26.11
CA PRO A 359 -1.74 8.94 -25.85
C PRO A 359 -2.07 9.06 -24.36
N THR A 360 -3.35 8.92 -24.01
CA THR A 360 -3.83 9.05 -22.64
C THR A 360 -4.42 7.73 -22.10
N LYS A 361 -4.47 7.60 -20.77
CA LYS A 361 -5.12 6.50 -20.02
C LYS A 361 -5.69 7.03 -18.71
N SER A 362 -6.81 6.46 -18.22
CA SER A 362 -7.48 6.91 -16.99
C SER A 362 -7.89 5.79 -16.01
N ASP A 363 -7.81 4.53 -16.43
CA ASP A 363 -7.99 3.34 -15.58
C ASP A 363 -6.65 2.91 -14.95
N ASP A 364 -6.55 1.69 -14.42
CA ASP A 364 -5.31 1.14 -13.84
C ASP A 364 -4.73 -0.01 -14.69
N PHE A 365 -3.65 -0.64 -14.20
CA PHE A 365 -3.01 -1.80 -14.83
C PHE A 365 -3.33 -3.11 -14.07
N PHE A 366 -4.54 -3.21 -13.49
CA PHE A 366 -5.00 -4.42 -12.81
C PHE A 366 -6.13 -5.15 -13.55
N PRO A 367 -6.23 -6.49 -13.38
CA PRO A 367 -5.20 -7.38 -12.84
C PRO A 367 -4.05 -7.61 -13.84
N TYR A 368 -2.85 -7.86 -13.34
CA TYR A 368 -1.70 -8.29 -14.13
C TYR A 368 -1.78 -9.78 -14.47
N ALA A 369 -1.47 -10.12 -15.72
CA ALA A 369 -1.22 -11.50 -16.16
C ALA A 369 0.04 -11.59 -17.01
N SER A 370 0.92 -12.53 -16.69
CA SER A 370 2.16 -12.77 -17.45
C SER A 370 1.96 -13.72 -18.63
N ASP A 371 0.93 -14.58 -18.56
CA ASP A 371 0.55 -15.54 -19.61
C ASP A 371 -0.95 -15.90 -19.48
N PRO A 372 -1.54 -16.66 -20.43
CA PRO A 372 -2.98 -16.94 -20.44
C PRO A 372 -3.57 -17.60 -19.18
N HIS A 373 -2.75 -18.31 -18.37
CA HIS A 373 -3.17 -19.04 -17.18
C HIS A 373 -2.43 -18.57 -15.90
N ALA A 374 -1.82 -17.39 -15.95
CA ALA A 374 -1.07 -16.81 -14.85
C ALA A 374 -1.58 -15.40 -14.55
N TYR A 375 -2.79 -15.30 -14.01
CA TYR A 375 -3.29 -14.07 -13.41
C TYR A 375 -2.74 -13.93 -11.99
N TRP A 376 -2.01 -12.85 -11.75
CA TRP A 376 -1.36 -12.55 -10.47
C TRP A 376 -2.37 -11.90 -9.52
N THR A 377 -3.46 -12.61 -9.24
CA THR A 377 -4.55 -12.15 -8.38
C THR A 377 -4.65 -12.93 -7.08
N GLY A 378 -3.78 -13.93 -6.89
CA GLY A 378 -3.69 -14.71 -5.66
C GLY A 378 -3.02 -13.94 -4.52
N TYR A 379 -1.98 -13.17 -4.84
CA TYR A 379 -1.24 -12.36 -3.86
C TYR A 379 -2.08 -11.25 -3.22
N PHE A 380 -3.22 -10.89 -3.82
CA PHE A 380 -4.19 -10.00 -3.19
C PHE A 380 -4.67 -10.55 -1.84
N THR A 381 -4.63 -11.87 -1.61
CA THR A 381 -5.02 -12.53 -0.35
C THR A 381 -3.89 -13.33 0.32
N SER A 382 -2.83 -13.74 -0.37
CA SER A 382 -1.72 -14.54 0.21
C SER A 382 -1.20 -13.95 1.53
N ARG A 383 -0.96 -14.79 2.55
CA ARG A 383 -0.57 -14.36 3.91
C ARG A 383 -1.52 -13.33 4.54
N PRO A 384 -2.83 -13.64 4.67
CA PRO A 384 -3.83 -12.65 5.12
C PRO A 384 -3.61 -12.20 6.58
N THR A 385 -2.88 -12.96 7.39
CA THR A 385 -2.51 -12.57 8.76
C THR A 385 -1.41 -11.51 8.76
N LEU A 386 -0.41 -11.61 7.87
CA LEU A 386 0.64 -10.61 7.71
C LEU A 386 0.09 -9.30 7.15
N LYS A 387 -0.82 -9.36 6.17
CA LYS A 387 -1.55 -8.19 5.65
C LYS A 387 -2.30 -7.43 6.73
N ARG A 388 -2.92 -8.14 7.68
CA ARG A 388 -3.55 -7.51 8.86
C ARG A 388 -2.51 -6.91 9.80
N TYR A 389 -1.40 -7.60 10.01
CA TYR A 389 -0.37 -7.11 10.91
C TYR A 389 0.30 -5.83 10.37
N GLU A 390 0.41 -5.67 9.05
CA GLU A 390 0.79 -4.41 8.42
C GLU A 390 -0.23 -3.30 8.76
N ARG A 391 -1.54 -3.53 8.63
CA ARG A 391 -2.56 -2.51 8.95
C ARG A 391 -2.54 -2.10 10.43
N ASP A 392 -2.39 -3.06 11.32
CA ASP A 392 -2.22 -2.79 12.76
C ASP A 392 -0.91 -2.02 13.03
N GLY A 393 0.15 -2.31 12.29
CA GLY A 393 1.42 -1.59 12.31
C GLY A 393 1.32 -0.14 11.84
N ASN A 394 0.64 0.09 10.72
CA ASN A 394 0.38 1.44 10.19
C ASN A 394 -0.46 2.27 11.18
N HIS A 395 -1.54 1.71 11.71
CA HIS A 395 -2.36 2.34 12.73
C HIS A 395 -1.51 2.71 13.97
N PHE A 396 -0.71 1.76 14.49
CA PHE A 396 0.14 2.06 15.65
C PHE A 396 1.22 3.10 15.36
N LEU A 397 1.74 3.14 14.13
CA LEU A 397 2.67 4.18 13.71
C LEU A 397 2.01 5.56 13.78
N GLN A 398 0.74 5.72 13.38
CA GLN A 398 0.03 7.00 13.53
C GLN A 398 -0.11 7.40 15.01
N VAL A 399 -0.47 6.46 15.89
CA VAL A 399 -0.52 6.69 17.34
C VAL A 399 0.85 7.10 17.89
N CYS A 400 1.90 6.39 17.49
CA CYS A 400 3.27 6.70 17.94
C CYS A 400 3.72 8.08 17.43
N LYS A 401 3.43 8.44 16.17
CA LYS A 401 3.75 9.75 15.58
C LYS A 401 3.05 10.88 16.35
N GLN A 402 1.73 10.79 16.52
CA GLN A 402 0.92 11.82 17.17
C GLN A 402 1.32 12.04 18.63
N LEU A 403 1.44 10.96 19.41
CA LEU A 403 1.86 11.05 20.82
C LEU A 403 3.31 11.52 20.95
N SER A 404 4.21 11.15 20.03
CA SER A 404 5.58 11.68 20.03
C SER A 404 5.61 13.18 19.73
N ALA A 405 4.73 13.67 18.85
CA ALA A 405 4.59 15.10 18.57
C ALA A 405 4.01 15.87 19.76
N LEU A 406 3.00 15.32 20.43
CA LEU A 406 2.34 15.95 21.58
C LEU A 406 3.11 15.82 22.91
N ALA A 407 4.24 15.12 22.91
CA ALA A 407 4.99 14.82 24.12
C ALA A 407 5.43 16.12 24.85
N PRO A 408 5.01 16.35 26.12
CA PRO A 408 5.42 17.55 26.86
C PRO A 408 6.94 17.62 27.09
N LYS A 409 7.56 16.46 27.34
CA LYS A 409 9.01 16.27 27.38
C LYS A 409 9.38 15.02 26.59
N ARG A 410 10.33 15.16 25.67
CA ARG A 410 10.89 14.07 24.86
C ARG A 410 12.18 13.56 25.49
N SER A 411 12.34 12.24 25.59
CA SER A 411 13.62 11.62 25.96
C SER A 411 14.41 11.26 24.70
N GLU A 412 15.71 11.02 24.85
CA GLU A 412 16.63 10.74 23.72
C GLU A 412 16.22 9.50 22.91
N GLU A 413 15.53 8.53 23.54
CA GLU A 413 15.09 7.30 22.89
C GLU A 413 13.86 7.48 22.00
N PHE A 414 13.21 8.65 22.01
CA PHE A 414 12.00 8.86 21.21
C PHE A 414 12.25 8.69 19.72
N ASP A 415 13.27 9.36 19.20
CA ASP A 415 13.60 9.36 17.77
C ASP A 415 14.08 7.99 17.29
N PRO A 416 15.00 7.27 17.98
CA PRO A 416 15.38 5.92 17.60
C PRO A 416 14.19 4.94 17.55
N HIS A 417 13.29 4.97 18.56
CA HIS A 417 12.14 4.08 18.58
C HIS A 417 11.13 4.37 17.46
N LEU A 418 10.82 5.66 17.24
CA LEU A 418 9.90 6.07 16.17
C LEU A 418 10.50 5.77 14.79
N THR A 419 11.79 6.06 14.61
CA THR A 419 12.53 5.77 13.38
C THR A 419 12.52 4.29 13.07
N PHE A 420 12.78 3.42 14.05
CA PHE A 420 12.76 1.98 13.82
C PHE A 420 11.38 1.47 13.36
N LEU A 421 10.28 2.04 13.86
CA LEU A 421 8.95 1.72 13.37
C LEU A 421 8.68 2.29 11.96
N ARG A 422 9.13 3.52 11.65
CA ARG A 422 9.05 4.09 10.29
C ARG A 422 9.78 3.21 9.26
N GLU A 423 11.02 2.84 9.56
CA GLU A 423 11.84 1.98 8.70
C GLU A 423 11.23 0.58 8.55
N THR A 424 10.69 0.01 9.64
CA THR A 424 10.01 -1.30 9.60
C THR A 424 8.73 -1.25 8.75
N MET A 425 7.92 -0.21 8.91
CA MET A 425 6.73 -0.02 8.07
C MET A 425 7.09 0.20 6.60
N GLY A 426 8.19 0.89 6.32
CA GLY A 426 8.70 1.05 4.96
C GLY A 426 9.17 -0.26 4.33
N ILE A 427 9.75 -1.18 5.11
CA ILE A 427 10.07 -2.55 4.66
C ILE A 427 8.79 -3.32 4.35
N MET A 428 7.77 -3.20 5.20
CA MET A 428 6.51 -3.92 5.01
C MET A 428 5.76 -3.54 3.73
N GLN A 429 6.05 -2.39 3.12
CA GLN A 429 5.40 -2.00 1.87
C GLN A 429 6.01 -2.69 0.64
N HIS A 430 7.21 -3.27 0.76
CA HIS A 430 7.91 -3.92 -0.35
C HIS A 430 7.02 -4.94 -1.05
N HIS A 431 7.21 -5.08 -2.36
CA HIS A 431 6.39 -5.93 -3.21
C HIS A 431 6.52 -7.45 -2.99
N ASP A 432 7.36 -7.90 -2.06
CA ASP A 432 7.30 -9.27 -1.52
C ASP A 432 6.97 -9.37 -0.02
N ALA A 433 6.71 -8.24 0.64
CA ALA A 433 6.33 -8.23 2.05
C ALA A 433 4.81 -8.30 2.24
N VAL A 434 4.10 -7.17 2.09
CA VAL A 434 2.64 -7.13 2.28
C VAL A 434 1.89 -7.98 1.25
N THR A 435 2.48 -8.24 0.09
CA THR A 435 1.95 -9.13 -0.96
C THR A 435 1.89 -10.59 -0.53
N GLY A 436 2.74 -11.01 0.40
CA GLY A 436 2.82 -12.37 0.87
C GLY A 436 3.47 -13.33 -0.12
N THR A 437 4.44 -12.84 -0.90
CA THR A 437 5.14 -13.57 -1.98
C THR A 437 6.60 -13.90 -1.66
N GLU A 438 7.01 -13.70 -0.42
CA GLU A 438 8.28 -14.09 0.17
C GLU A 438 8.29 -15.55 0.69
N LYS A 439 9.50 -16.08 0.93
CA LYS A 439 9.68 -17.36 1.62
C LYS A 439 9.19 -17.28 3.07
N GLU A 440 8.76 -18.41 3.63
CA GLU A 440 8.20 -18.46 5.01
C GLU A 440 9.15 -17.87 6.06
N LYS A 441 10.46 -18.15 5.95
CA LYS A 441 11.49 -17.61 6.85
C LYS A 441 11.53 -16.08 6.83
N VAL A 442 11.25 -15.46 5.69
CA VAL A 442 11.26 -14.01 5.49
C VAL A 442 9.99 -13.38 6.05
N ALA A 443 8.82 -14.00 5.84
CA ALA A 443 7.56 -13.61 6.48
C ALA A 443 7.69 -13.56 8.02
N LEU A 444 8.36 -14.55 8.60
CA LEU A 444 8.66 -14.60 10.04
C LEU A 444 9.64 -13.49 10.48
N ASP A 445 10.59 -13.09 9.64
CA ASP A 445 11.49 -11.97 9.92
C ASP A 445 10.72 -10.63 9.93
N TYR A 446 9.83 -10.42 8.96
CA TYR A 446 8.94 -9.26 8.92
C TYR A 446 8.07 -9.17 10.19
N ALA A 447 7.38 -10.26 10.56
CA ALA A 447 6.58 -10.32 11.77
C ALA A 447 7.41 -10.05 13.04
N LYS A 448 8.64 -10.60 13.11
CA LYS A 448 9.57 -10.35 14.22
C LYS A 448 9.98 -8.88 14.31
N ARG A 449 10.36 -8.25 13.18
CA ARG A 449 10.72 -6.83 13.12
C ARG A 449 9.57 -5.95 13.60
N MET A 450 8.38 -6.19 13.08
CA MET A 450 7.16 -5.48 13.50
C MET A 450 6.94 -5.60 15.01
N SER A 451 7.01 -6.81 15.57
CA SER A 451 6.85 -7.03 17.01
C SER A 451 7.85 -6.25 17.86
N VAL A 452 9.11 -6.17 17.43
CA VAL A 452 10.14 -5.38 18.13
C VAL A 452 9.85 -3.89 18.00
N ALA A 453 9.49 -3.42 16.81
CA ALA A 453 9.20 -2.01 16.54
C ALA A 453 7.99 -1.48 17.33
N LEU A 454 6.91 -2.25 17.39
CA LEU A 454 5.74 -1.92 18.21
C LEU A 454 6.10 -1.81 19.70
N ARG A 455 6.95 -2.72 20.21
CA ARG A 455 7.42 -2.68 21.61
C ARG A 455 8.30 -1.46 21.90
N ALA A 456 9.18 -1.09 20.97
CA ALA A 456 10.01 0.11 21.08
C ALA A 456 9.13 1.37 21.16
N CYS A 457 8.23 1.58 20.19
CA CYS A 457 7.31 2.72 20.18
C CYS A 457 6.34 2.73 21.38
N SER A 458 5.91 1.56 21.87
CA SER A 458 5.10 1.46 23.10
C SER A 458 5.79 2.11 24.31
N THR A 459 7.13 2.12 24.36
CA THR A 459 7.87 2.77 25.44
C THR A 459 7.75 4.29 25.40
N ASN A 460 7.77 4.89 24.21
CA ASN A 460 7.52 6.32 24.00
C ASN A 460 6.09 6.67 24.44
N ILE A 461 5.12 5.92 23.93
CA ILE A 461 3.69 6.11 24.22
C ILE A 461 3.43 6.03 25.73
N ARG A 462 3.95 5.00 26.39
CA ARG A 462 3.85 4.86 27.85
C ARG A 462 4.44 6.07 28.58
N ASN A 463 5.55 6.63 28.10
CA ASN A 463 6.14 7.84 28.68
C ASN A 463 5.18 9.02 28.55
N VAL A 464 4.70 9.29 27.34
CA VAL A 464 3.81 10.42 27.04
C VAL A 464 2.49 10.32 27.81
N LEU A 465 1.83 9.15 27.81
CA LEU A 465 0.55 8.97 28.49
C LEU A 465 0.68 9.11 30.01
N ASN A 466 1.80 8.69 30.62
CA ASN A 466 2.03 8.97 32.03
C ASN A 466 2.21 10.47 32.29
N GLN A 467 2.94 11.20 31.43
CA GLN A 467 3.07 12.66 31.56
C GLN A 467 1.73 13.38 31.45
N PHE A 468 0.83 12.95 30.55
CA PHE A 468 -0.53 13.50 30.48
C PHE A 468 -1.37 13.17 31.72
N SER A 469 -1.20 11.96 32.26
CA SER A 469 -2.00 11.48 33.37
C SER A 469 -1.61 12.08 34.73
N THR A 470 -0.31 12.31 34.98
CA THR A 470 0.20 12.81 36.29
C THR A 470 0.77 14.22 36.24
N GLY A 471 0.87 14.81 35.05
CA GLY A 471 1.63 16.03 34.81
C GLY A 471 3.12 15.75 34.51
N PRO A 472 3.85 16.74 33.95
CA PRO A 472 5.25 16.60 33.57
C PRO A 472 6.15 16.47 34.81
N VAL A 473 6.77 15.30 34.98
CA VAL A 473 7.65 15.01 36.11
C VAL A 473 8.97 15.80 36.00
N SER A 474 9.52 16.26 37.13
CA SER A 474 10.81 16.96 37.23
C SER A 474 12.03 16.02 37.36
N GLU A 475 11.87 14.77 37.79
CA GLU A 475 12.96 13.78 37.91
C GLU A 475 12.64 12.40 37.28
N PRO A 476 13.62 11.69 36.69
CA PRO A 476 13.42 10.39 36.02
C PRO A 476 13.03 9.21 36.93
N THR A 477 13.04 9.41 38.25
CA THR A 477 13.04 8.35 39.28
C THR A 477 11.70 8.13 39.98
N SER A 478 10.65 8.92 39.70
CA SER A 478 9.32 8.61 40.23
C SER A 478 8.72 7.41 39.48
N GLN A 479 8.31 6.39 40.23
CA GLN A 479 7.64 5.21 39.68
C GLN A 479 6.48 5.64 38.79
N ARG A 480 6.52 5.30 37.50
CA ARG A 480 5.40 5.56 36.57
C ARG A 480 4.20 4.74 37.05
N PRO A 481 3.05 5.37 37.39
CA PRO A 481 1.92 4.65 37.99
C PRO A 481 1.22 3.72 37.00
N PHE A 482 1.29 4.01 35.69
CA PHE A 482 0.56 3.25 34.66
C PHE A 482 1.48 2.57 33.66
N GLU A 483 1.13 1.32 33.36
CA GLU A 483 1.88 0.48 32.45
C GLU A 483 1.55 0.77 30.99
N PHE A 484 0.29 1.14 30.69
CA PHE A 484 -0.23 1.35 29.33
C PHE A 484 0.17 0.24 28.37
N LYS A 485 -0.03 -1.01 28.79
CA LYS A 485 0.30 -2.20 28.00
C LYS A 485 -0.69 -2.34 26.86
N THR A 486 -0.16 -2.60 25.67
CA THR A 486 -0.96 -3.06 24.54
C THR A 486 -1.13 -4.58 24.63
N CYS A 487 -2.36 -5.06 24.51
CA CYS A 487 -2.65 -6.48 24.35
C CYS A 487 -2.73 -6.84 22.85
N THR A 488 -1.70 -7.50 22.32
CA THR A 488 -1.60 -7.83 20.88
C THR A 488 -2.42 -9.05 20.47
N LEU A 489 -3.04 -9.75 21.43
CA LEU A 489 -3.83 -10.98 21.21
C LEU A 489 -5.33 -10.78 21.45
N LEU A 490 -5.81 -9.53 21.38
CA LEU A 490 -7.24 -9.22 21.52
C LEU A 490 -8.09 -9.89 20.43
N ASN A 491 -7.51 -10.13 19.24
CA ASN A 491 -8.15 -10.86 18.16
C ASN A 491 -8.42 -12.34 18.48
N ILE A 492 -7.82 -12.93 19.52
CA ILE A 492 -8.18 -14.27 20.02
C ILE A 492 -8.79 -14.17 21.42
N SER A 493 -9.35 -13.00 21.74
CA SER A 493 -9.99 -12.70 23.02
C SER A 493 -9.05 -13.02 24.20
N SER A 494 -7.80 -12.55 24.13
CA SER A 494 -6.79 -12.73 25.18
C SER A 494 -6.10 -11.41 25.55
N CYS A 495 -6.02 -11.13 26.84
CA CYS A 495 -5.28 -10.01 27.40
C CYS A 495 -4.94 -10.26 28.87
N ALA A 496 -3.66 -10.46 29.17
CA ALA A 496 -3.20 -10.80 30.53
C ALA A 496 -3.66 -9.79 31.59
N THR A 497 -3.69 -8.49 31.27
CA THR A 497 -4.07 -7.45 32.25
C THR A 497 -5.54 -7.53 32.66
N SER A 498 -6.47 -7.68 31.72
CA SER A 498 -7.91 -7.76 32.03
C SER A 498 -8.35 -9.11 32.58
N GLU A 499 -7.55 -10.16 32.33
CA GLU A 499 -7.80 -11.51 32.82
C GLU A 499 -7.33 -11.68 34.28
N SER A 500 -6.15 -11.16 34.63
CA SER A 500 -5.51 -11.41 35.93
C SER A 500 -5.77 -10.34 36.99
N ASN A 501 -6.22 -9.14 36.62
CA ASN A 501 -6.37 -8.02 37.56
C ASN A 501 -7.83 -7.57 37.65
N SER A 502 -8.26 -7.20 38.85
CA SER A 502 -9.53 -6.53 39.11
C SER A 502 -9.40 -5.77 40.43
N PRO A 503 -9.24 -4.43 40.42
CA PRO A 503 -9.51 -3.51 39.32
C PRO A 503 -8.38 -3.39 38.29
N PHE A 504 -8.74 -2.98 37.07
CA PHE A 504 -7.80 -2.55 36.03
C PHE A 504 -8.36 -1.33 35.27
N ALA A 505 -7.51 -0.64 34.52
CA ALA A 505 -7.93 0.46 33.66
C ALA A 505 -7.71 0.16 32.18
N LEU A 506 -8.66 0.66 31.38
CA LEU A 506 -8.60 0.67 29.93
C LEU A 506 -8.54 2.12 29.44
N THR A 507 -7.42 2.51 28.87
CA THR A 507 -7.24 3.82 28.23
C THR A 507 -7.41 3.65 26.72
N LEU A 508 -8.37 4.39 26.16
CA LEU A 508 -8.67 4.40 24.74
C LEU A 508 -8.13 5.70 24.14
N TYR A 509 -7.10 5.60 23.30
CA TYR A 509 -6.58 6.73 22.54
C TYR A 509 -7.22 6.74 21.15
N ASN A 510 -7.94 7.81 20.83
CA ASN A 510 -8.55 8.04 19.53
C ASN A 510 -7.58 8.86 18.66
N PRO A 511 -6.99 8.27 17.61
CA PRO A 511 -6.05 8.96 16.73
C PRO A 511 -6.73 9.90 15.73
N LEU A 512 -8.05 9.84 15.58
CA LEU A 512 -8.77 10.70 14.65
C LEU A 512 -8.93 12.10 15.22
N ALA A 513 -8.82 13.12 14.36
CA ALA A 513 -9.14 14.51 14.68
C ALA A 513 -10.66 14.79 14.79
N HIS A 514 -11.45 13.73 15.02
CA HIS A 514 -12.88 13.74 15.23
C HIS A 514 -13.23 13.19 16.60
N THR A 515 -14.28 13.73 17.21
CA THR A 515 -14.93 13.01 18.33
C THR A 515 -15.62 11.77 17.78
N THR A 516 -15.30 10.61 18.36
CA THR A 516 -15.82 9.31 17.94
C THR A 516 -16.57 8.61 19.08
N LYS A 517 -17.23 7.52 18.73
CA LYS A 517 -17.81 6.56 19.66
C LYS A 517 -17.44 5.16 19.19
N GLU A 518 -17.17 4.24 20.11
CA GLU A 518 -16.75 2.87 19.78
C GLU A 518 -17.40 1.88 20.74
N TYR A 519 -17.90 0.76 20.21
CA TYR A 519 -18.26 -0.39 21.02
C TYR A 519 -17.00 -1.18 21.36
N VAL A 520 -16.59 -1.08 22.62
CA VAL A 520 -15.35 -1.65 23.10
C VAL A 520 -15.62 -3.06 23.61
N ARG A 521 -14.75 -4.01 23.24
CA ARG A 521 -14.76 -5.39 23.72
C ARG A 521 -13.50 -5.68 24.51
N VAL A 522 -13.64 -6.22 25.72
CA VAL A 522 -12.52 -6.57 26.60
C VAL A 522 -12.65 -8.03 27.02
N PRO A 523 -11.63 -8.89 26.81
CA PRO A 523 -11.67 -10.26 27.29
C PRO A 523 -11.57 -10.31 28.81
N VAL A 524 -12.49 -11.03 29.45
CA VAL A 524 -12.61 -11.13 30.91
C VAL A 524 -12.93 -12.56 31.35
N ALA A 525 -12.47 -12.92 32.54
CA ALA A 525 -12.62 -14.28 33.08
C ALA A 525 -13.99 -14.55 33.75
N ASP A 526 -14.79 -13.51 33.98
CA ASP A 526 -16.10 -13.59 34.64
C ASP A 526 -17.11 -12.68 33.92
N TYR A 527 -18.40 -12.73 34.29
CA TYR A 527 -19.46 -11.92 33.69
C TYR A 527 -19.95 -10.78 34.59
N LYS A 528 -19.45 -10.66 35.82
CA LYS A 528 -19.87 -9.61 36.78
C LYS A 528 -18.90 -8.45 36.86
N TYR A 529 -18.94 -7.57 35.86
CA TYR A 529 -18.08 -6.39 35.80
C TYR A 529 -18.89 -5.09 35.80
N ILE A 530 -18.34 -4.07 36.45
CA ILE A 530 -18.80 -2.68 36.31
C ILE A 530 -17.72 -1.88 35.59
N VAL A 531 -18.15 -0.91 34.79
CA VAL A 531 -17.27 0.01 34.05
C VAL A 531 -17.63 1.42 34.48
N LEU A 532 -16.67 2.11 35.09
CA LEU A 532 -16.78 3.52 35.46
C LEU A 532 -16.10 4.37 34.39
N ASP A 533 -16.78 5.43 33.97
CA ASP A 533 -16.20 6.45 33.10
C ASP A 533 -15.34 7.45 33.88
N PRO A 534 -14.62 8.38 33.21
CA PRO A 534 -13.82 9.42 33.86
C PRO A 534 -14.59 10.37 34.80
N THR A 535 -15.93 10.32 34.82
CA THR A 535 -16.78 11.12 35.72
C THR A 535 -17.23 10.33 36.95
N GLY A 536 -16.82 9.06 37.06
CA GLY A 536 -17.26 8.13 38.10
C GLY A 536 -18.63 7.50 37.84
N LYS A 537 -19.21 7.74 36.65
CA LYS A 537 -20.52 7.19 36.30
C LYS A 537 -20.37 5.75 35.80
N SER A 538 -21.20 4.86 36.33
CA SER A 538 -21.31 3.48 35.84
C SER A 538 -22.00 3.44 34.46
N LEU A 539 -21.38 2.75 33.51
CA LEU A 539 -21.88 2.58 32.15
C LEU A 539 -22.78 1.35 32.02
N THR A 540 -23.67 1.37 31.04
CA THR A 540 -24.35 0.15 30.60
C THR A 540 -23.33 -0.78 29.99
N THR A 541 -23.29 -2.01 30.49
CA THR A 541 -22.44 -3.09 30.01
C THR A 541 -23.30 -4.23 29.48
N GLN A 542 -22.72 -5.02 28.60
CA GLN A 542 -23.23 -6.30 28.16
C GLN A 542 -22.07 -7.28 28.17
N VAL A 543 -22.31 -8.52 28.56
CA VAL A 543 -21.31 -9.58 28.47
C VAL A 543 -21.77 -10.61 27.46
N VAL A 544 -20.88 -11.05 26.58
CA VAL A 544 -21.12 -12.12 25.60
C VAL A 544 -20.04 -13.20 25.77
N PRO A 545 -20.35 -14.49 25.53
CA PRO A 545 -19.34 -15.53 25.64
C PRO A 545 -18.32 -15.42 24.52
N VAL A 546 -17.07 -15.79 24.79
CA VAL A 546 -16.06 -15.97 23.74
C VAL A 546 -16.58 -17.05 22.79
N PRO A 547 -16.58 -16.82 21.45
CA PRO A 547 -17.07 -17.81 20.50
C PRO A 547 -16.35 -19.15 20.67
N LYS A 548 -17.10 -20.26 20.70
CA LYS A 548 -16.53 -21.60 20.94
C LYS A 548 -15.32 -21.93 20.04
N PRO A 549 -15.34 -21.63 18.73
CA PRO A 549 -14.17 -21.87 17.86
C PRO A 549 -12.92 -21.09 18.28
N VAL A 550 -13.08 -19.86 18.79
CA VAL A 550 -11.98 -19.04 19.30
C VAL A 550 -11.45 -19.61 20.62
N ALA A 551 -12.33 -19.99 21.53
CA ALA A 551 -11.96 -20.62 22.80
C ALA A 551 -11.27 -21.98 22.59
N ALA A 552 -11.59 -22.68 21.51
CA ALA A 552 -11.04 -23.98 21.16
C ALA A 552 -9.68 -23.92 20.41
N ILE A 553 -9.15 -22.73 20.10
CA ILE A 553 -7.81 -22.60 19.50
C ILE A 553 -6.79 -23.24 20.46
N LYS A 554 -6.14 -24.32 20.02
CA LYS A 554 -5.29 -25.20 20.84
C LYS A 554 -4.19 -24.48 21.62
N HIS A 555 -3.60 -23.43 21.03
CA HIS A 555 -2.51 -22.66 21.60
C HIS A 555 -2.95 -21.31 22.19
N ARG A 556 -4.26 -21.09 22.35
CA ARG A 556 -4.79 -19.92 23.05
C ARG A 556 -4.59 -20.08 24.56
N ASN A 557 -3.58 -19.40 25.09
CA ASN A 557 -3.31 -19.33 26.52
C ASN A 557 -4.10 -18.18 27.17
N SER A 558 -5.36 -18.40 27.49
CA SER A 558 -6.25 -17.39 28.09
C SER A 558 -7.33 -18.03 28.96
N ILE A 559 -7.61 -17.40 30.09
CA ILE A 559 -8.71 -17.75 31.02
C ILE A 559 -9.99 -16.95 30.73
N ALA A 560 -9.98 -16.07 29.73
CA ALA A 560 -11.17 -15.30 29.36
C ALA A 560 -12.23 -16.24 28.77
N GLU A 561 -13.38 -16.31 29.44
CA GLU A 561 -14.59 -17.02 28.98
C GLU A 561 -15.58 -16.07 28.31
N TYR A 562 -15.46 -14.77 28.58
CA TYR A 562 -16.40 -13.76 28.11
C TYR A 562 -15.69 -12.53 27.53
N GLU A 563 -16.44 -11.76 26.76
CA GLU A 563 -16.07 -10.42 26.33
C GLU A 563 -17.05 -9.42 26.94
N LEU A 564 -16.50 -8.48 27.71
CA LEU A 564 -17.21 -7.34 28.26
C LEU A 564 -17.35 -6.27 27.17
N VAL A 565 -18.60 -5.88 26.88
CA VAL A 565 -18.97 -4.92 25.85
C VAL A 565 -19.57 -3.67 26.50
N PHE A 566 -19.08 -2.50 26.12
CA PHE A 566 -19.68 -1.21 26.49
C PHE A 566 -19.45 -0.17 25.39
N LEU A 567 -20.27 0.89 25.38
CA LEU A 567 -20.13 2.00 24.43
C LEU A 567 -19.24 3.09 25.03
N ALA A 568 -18.03 3.25 24.51
CA ALA A 568 -17.18 4.39 24.79
C ALA A 568 -17.67 5.59 23.97
N SER A 569 -18.32 6.55 24.63
CA SER A 569 -18.90 7.74 23.98
C SER A 569 -18.05 8.98 24.15
N ASN A 570 -18.15 9.89 23.17
CA ASN A 570 -17.47 11.18 23.18
C ASN A 570 -15.95 11.01 23.37
N LEU A 571 -15.34 10.05 22.67
CA LEU A 571 -13.90 9.88 22.70
C LEU A 571 -13.27 11.14 22.09
N PRO A 572 -12.42 11.86 22.84
CA PRO A 572 -11.89 13.14 22.41
C PRO A 572 -11.07 12.98 21.14
N ALA A 573 -11.12 13.98 20.27
CA ALA A 573 -10.31 14.00 19.06
C ALA A 573 -8.82 14.08 19.43
N MET A 574 -7.99 13.27 18.75
CA MET A 574 -6.55 13.15 18.99
C MET A 574 -6.22 13.11 20.48
N GLY A 575 -6.88 12.22 21.21
CA GLY A 575 -6.96 12.27 22.66
C GLY A 575 -7.33 10.94 23.27
N TYR A 576 -7.40 10.86 24.61
CA TYR A 576 -7.78 9.63 25.28
C TYR A 576 -8.86 9.81 26.35
N LYS A 577 -9.54 8.70 26.65
CA LYS A 577 -10.33 8.51 27.88
C LYS A 577 -9.92 7.22 28.58
N THR A 578 -9.86 7.27 29.90
CA THR A 578 -9.57 6.11 30.75
C THR A 578 -10.84 5.61 31.43
N TYR A 579 -11.08 4.31 31.38
CA TYR A 579 -12.20 3.64 32.03
C TYR A 579 -11.67 2.73 33.13
N TYR A 580 -12.32 2.75 34.29
CA TYR A 580 -11.97 1.90 35.43
C TYR A 580 -12.92 0.71 35.48
N ILE A 581 -12.36 -0.50 35.47
CA ILE A 581 -13.11 -1.74 35.33
C ILE A 581 -12.80 -2.63 36.53
N GLN A 582 -13.83 -3.08 37.22
CA GLN A 582 -13.69 -3.96 38.38
C GLN A 582 -14.83 -4.97 38.43
N ARG A 583 -14.57 -6.11 39.08
CA ARG A 583 -15.61 -7.07 39.43
C ARG A 583 -16.51 -6.51 40.50
N ASP A 584 -17.81 -6.78 40.38
CA ASP A 584 -18.81 -6.43 41.38
C ASP A 584 -19.81 -7.56 41.53
N ASP A 585 -19.61 -8.38 42.57
CA ASP A 585 -20.48 -9.50 42.91
C ASP A 585 -21.88 -9.08 43.39
N SER A 586 -22.05 -7.81 43.77
CA SER A 586 -23.30 -7.27 44.30
C SER A 586 -24.23 -6.70 43.24
N SER A 587 -23.76 -6.54 42.00
CA SER A 587 -24.54 -5.95 40.91
C SER A 587 -25.59 -6.91 40.36
N PRO A 588 -26.91 -6.61 40.49
CA PRO A 588 -27.98 -7.43 39.94
C PRO A 588 -28.12 -7.29 38.41
N VAL A 589 -27.33 -6.42 37.77
CA VAL A 589 -27.43 -6.05 36.35
C VAL A 589 -26.67 -7.03 35.44
N ASN A 590 -25.69 -7.75 35.99
CA ASN A 590 -24.80 -8.63 35.23
C ASN A 590 -25.34 -10.07 35.18
N ILE A 591 -26.25 -10.32 34.24
CA ILE A 591 -26.83 -11.65 34.01
C ILE A 591 -25.86 -12.48 33.18
N LYS A 592 -25.65 -13.74 33.57
CA LYS A 592 -24.86 -14.70 32.79
C LYS A 592 -25.44 -14.80 31.36
N PRO A 593 -24.64 -14.57 30.30
CA PRO A 593 -25.16 -14.63 28.95
C PRO A 593 -25.68 -16.04 28.65
N THR A 594 -26.93 -16.10 28.21
CA THR A 594 -27.61 -17.35 27.88
C THR A 594 -28.02 -17.29 26.43
N ALA A 595 -27.65 -18.31 25.64
CA ALA A 595 -28.08 -18.42 24.26
C ALA A 595 -29.61 -18.55 24.22
N LEU A 596 -30.25 -17.89 23.24
CA LEU A 596 -31.68 -18.06 23.04
C LEU A 596 -32.01 -19.53 22.70
N PRO A 597 -33.19 -20.04 23.11
CA PRO A 597 -33.62 -21.37 22.75
C PRO A 597 -33.58 -21.56 21.22
N LYS A 598 -33.00 -22.68 20.77
CA LYS A 598 -32.98 -23.04 19.35
C LYS A 598 -34.42 -23.07 18.81
N ARG A 599 -34.67 -22.37 17.71
CA ARG A 599 -35.94 -22.44 16.98
C ARG A 599 -35.70 -23.17 15.67
N GLU A 600 -36.10 -24.43 15.60
CA GLU A 600 -35.84 -25.29 14.43
C GLU A 600 -36.76 -25.00 13.23
N SER A 601 -37.88 -24.30 13.45
CA SER A 601 -38.94 -24.09 12.43
C SER A 601 -39.26 -22.63 12.15
N SER A 602 -38.44 -21.68 12.61
CA SER A 602 -38.67 -20.25 12.39
C SER A 602 -37.39 -19.50 12.09
N TYR A 603 -37.48 -18.46 11.26
CA TYR A 603 -36.40 -17.51 11.02
C TYR A 603 -35.82 -16.94 12.33
N THR A 604 -34.51 -16.75 12.35
CA THR A 604 -33.80 -16.04 13.40
C THR A 604 -33.58 -14.60 12.95
N VAL A 605 -33.78 -13.64 13.85
CA VAL A 605 -33.64 -12.21 13.54
C VAL A 605 -32.73 -11.55 14.55
N ILE A 606 -31.76 -10.77 14.08
CA ILE A 606 -31.06 -9.76 14.89
C ILE A 606 -31.29 -8.37 14.29
N GLU A 607 -31.48 -7.36 15.12
CA GLU A 607 -31.81 -6.01 14.65
C GLU A 607 -31.40 -4.90 15.61
N ASN A 608 -31.30 -3.70 15.05
CA ASN A 608 -31.26 -2.46 15.80
C ASN A 608 -32.20 -1.43 15.14
N GLU A 609 -32.02 -0.14 15.46
CA GLU A 609 -32.84 0.94 14.93
C GLU A 609 -32.68 1.21 13.42
N ASN A 610 -31.59 0.78 12.78
CA ASN A 610 -31.24 1.10 11.39
C ASN A 610 -31.10 -0.11 10.46
N ILE A 611 -30.74 -1.29 10.98
CA ILE A 611 -30.48 -2.50 10.21
C ILE A 611 -31.04 -3.74 10.92
N LYS A 612 -31.62 -4.63 10.13
CA LYS A 612 -32.19 -5.92 10.55
C LYS A 612 -31.73 -7.04 9.63
N LEU A 613 -31.25 -8.12 10.21
CA LEU A 613 -30.76 -9.31 9.51
C LEU A 613 -31.66 -10.51 9.85
N THR A 614 -32.13 -11.19 8.82
CA THR A 614 -32.93 -12.41 8.94
C THR A 614 -32.11 -13.62 8.48
N PHE A 615 -32.06 -14.65 9.31
CA PHE A 615 -31.42 -15.93 9.03
C PHE A 615 -32.47 -17.02 8.82
N ASP A 616 -32.27 -17.85 7.80
CA ASP A 616 -33.14 -18.95 7.45
C ASP A 616 -33.04 -20.13 8.46
N THR A 617 -33.85 -21.17 8.24
CA THR A 617 -33.85 -22.37 9.08
C THR A 617 -32.59 -23.22 8.93
N ASN A 618 -31.76 -22.96 7.90
CA ASN A 618 -30.45 -23.58 7.72
C ASN A 618 -29.32 -22.75 8.35
N GLY A 619 -29.63 -21.61 8.96
CA GLY A 619 -28.68 -20.75 9.66
C GLY A 619 -27.94 -19.75 8.76
N PHE A 620 -28.29 -19.64 7.47
CA PHE A 620 -27.69 -18.67 6.55
C PHE A 620 -28.41 -17.33 6.62
N LEU A 621 -27.69 -16.23 6.34
CA LEU A 621 -28.34 -14.95 6.08
C LEU A 621 -29.25 -15.10 4.85
N SER A 622 -30.44 -14.51 4.90
CA SER A 622 -31.44 -14.61 3.84
C SER A 622 -32.01 -13.26 3.43
N GLU A 623 -32.15 -12.32 4.38
CA GLU A 623 -32.70 -11.00 4.13
C GLU A 623 -31.97 -9.95 4.96
N VAL A 624 -31.80 -8.77 4.38
CA VAL A 624 -31.34 -7.56 5.07
C VAL A 624 -32.36 -6.46 4.87
N THR A 625 -32.82 -5.87 5.96
CA THR A 625 -33.63 -4.65 5.94
C THR A 625 -32.81 -3.48 6.45
N ALA A 626 -32.60 -2.48 5.62
CA ALA A 626 -31.84 -1.27 5.93
C ALA A 626 -32.37 -0.09 5.10
N ASP A 627 -32.31 1.12 5.65
CA ASP A 627 -32.72 2.36 4.94
C ASP A 627 -34.15 2.29 4.36
N GLY A 628 -35.06 1.66 5.11
CA GLY A 628 -36.46 1.45 4.73
C GLY A 628 -36.70 0.43 3.62
N MET A 629 -35.67 -0.29 3.16
CA MET A 629 -35.76 -1.31 2.12
C MET A 629 -35.40 -2.69 2.66
N THR A 630 -36.12 -3.71 2.20
CA THR A 630 -35.77 -5.12 2.44
C THR A 630 -35.24 -5.71 1.14
N ARG A 631 -34.06 -6.33 1.20
CA ARG A 631 -33.41 -7.00 0.07
C ARG A 631 -33.11 -8.45 0.42
N MET A 632 -33.26 -9.33 -0.58
CA MET A 632 -32.88 -10.72 -0.46
C MET A 632 -31.37 -10.79 -0.56
N ILE A 633 -30.68 -10.99 0.57
CA ILE A 633 -29.22 -11.05 0.60
C ILE A 633 -28.82 -12.30 1.35
N SER A 634 -28.11 -13.20 0.68
CA SER A 634 -27.50 -14.36 1.31
C SER A 634 -26.00 -14.19 1.47
N GLN A 635 -25.44 -14.81 2.51
CA GLN A 635 -24.01 -14.89 2.73
C GLN A 635 -23.58 -16.34 2.95
N GLU A 636 -22.53 -16.76 2.26
CA GLU A 636 -22.03 -18.13 2.27
C GLU A 636 -20.48 -18.17 2.24
N PHE A 637 -19.91 -19.26 2.76
CA PHE A 637 -18.50 -19.60 2.56
C PHE A 637 -18.35 -20.68 1.50
N LEU A 638 -17.44 -20.44 0.57
CA LEU A 638 -17.09 -21.38 -0.49
C LEU A 638 -15.57 -21.48 -0.63
N TYR A 639 -15.10 -22.40 -1.46
CA TYR A 639 -13.69 -22.43 -1.85
C TYR A 639 -13.50 -22.89 -3.29
N TYR A 640 -12.44 -22.38 -3.91
CA TYR A 640 -11.89 -22.91 -5.15
C TYR A 640 -10.81 -23.94 -4.83
N GLU A 641 -10.75 -25.02 -5.61
CA GLU A 641 -9.62 -25.95 -5.61
C GLU A 641 -8.49 -25.34 -6.43
N GLY A 642 -7.29 -25.21 -5.88
CA GLY A 642 -6.14 -24.67 -6.61
C GLY A 642 -5.67 -25.64 -7.70
N ALA A 643 -5.42 -25.12 -8.91
CA ALA A 643 -4.84 -25.91 -9.99
C ALA A 643 -3.46 -26.44 -9.60
N THR A 644 -3.14 -27.66 -10.01
CA THR A 644 -1.81 -28.26 -9.83
C THR A 644 -1.26 -28.70 -11.18
N GLY A 645 0.00 -28.36 -11.44
CA GLY A 645 0.69 -28.71 -12.67
C GLY A 645 2.21 -28.68 -12.50
N ASN A 646 2.92 -28.87 -13.60
CA ASN A 646 4.39 -28.92 -13.59
C ASN A 646 5.06 -27.57 -13.88
N ASN A 647 4.27 -26.53 -14.17
CA ASN A 647 4.70 -25.18 -14.52
C ASN A 647 5.67 -25.09 -15.71
N ALA A 648 5.85 -26.17 -16.48
CA ALA A 648 6.79 -26.24 -17.61
C ALA A 648 6.26 -25.48 -18.84
N GLU A 649 4.94 -25.35 -18.95
CA GLU A 649 4.23 -24.58 -19.96
C GLU A 649 3.02 -23.89 -19.32
N PHE A 650 2.51 -22.84 -19.96
CA PHE A 650 1.42 -22.04 -19.40
C PHE A 650 0.14 -22.87 -19.17
N LEU A 651 -0.13 -23.92 -19.96
CA LEU A 651 -1.29 -24.81 -19.75
C LEU A 651 -1.25 -25.55 -18.40
N ASN A 652 -0.05 -25.77 -17.84
CA ASN A 652 0.17 -26.56 -16.63
C ASN A 652 0.65 -25.70 -15.44
N ARG A 653 0.25 -24.43 -15.38
CA ARG A 653 0.49 -23.56 -14.22
C ARG A 653 -0.24 -24.07 -12.97
N SER A 654 0.40 -23.96 -11.81
CA SER A 654 -0.21 -24.24 -10.52
C SER A 654 -0.68 -22.93 -9.87
N SER A 655 -1.75 -22.96 -9.08
CA SER A 655 -2.03 -21.84 -8.17
C SER A 655 -0.92 -21.77 -7.10
N GLY A 656 -0.49 -20.56 -6.72
CA GLY A 656 0.61 -20.37 -5.77
C GLY A 656 0.53 -19.06 -5.01
N ALA A 657 1.67 -18.58 -4.49
CA ALA A 657 1.73 -17.35 -3.71
C ALA A 657 1.33 -16.11 -4.55
N TYR A 658 1.72 -16.07 -5.82
CA TYR A 658 1.44 -14.97 -6.74
C TYR A 658 0.09 -15.17 -7.45
N ILE A 659 -0.05 -16.30 -8.14
CA ILE A 659 -1.16 -16.51 -9.05
C ILE A 659 -2.34 -17.20 -8.38
N PHE A 660 -3.54 -16.78 -8.78
CA PHE A 660 -4.77 -17.49 -8.51
C PHE A 660 -5.17 -18.21 -9.79
N ARG A 661 -5.11 -19.55 -9.76
CA ARG A 661 -5.60 -20.39 -10.85
C ARG A 661 -6.52 -21.46 -10.27
N PRO A 662 -7.85 -21.27 -10.32
CA PRO A 662 -8.75 -22.34 -9.92
C PRO A 662 -8.58 -23.51 -10.89
N LYS A 663 -8.65 -24.74 -10.37
CA LYS A 663 -8.51 -25.99 -11.14
C LYS A 663 -9.55 -26.11 -12.24
N ASP A 664 -10.76 -25.64 -11.95
CA ASP A 664 -11.85 -25.46 -12.89
C ASP A 664 -12.76 -24.33 -12.39
N ASN A 665 -13.74 -23.92 -13.20
CA ASN A 665 -14.67 -22.85 -12.82
C ASN A 665 -15.75 -23.31 -11.81
N ASN A 666 -15.72 -24.55 -11.32
CA ASN A 666 -16.63 -24.99 -10.28
C ASN A 666 -16.16 -24.50 -8.92
N ILE A 667 -17.12 -24.01 -8.14
CA ILE A 667 -16.88 -23.63 -6.76
C ILE A 667 -17.51 -24.66 -5.81
N ARG A 668 -16.87 -24.89 -4.66
CA ARG A 668 -17.32 -25.83 -3.64
C ARG A 668 -17.93 -25.11 -2.45
N PHE A 669 -19.11 -25.53 -2.02
CA PHE A 669 -19.74 -25.03 -0.79
C PHE A 669 -19.00 -25.58 0.43
N ALA A 670 -18.81 -24.75 1.45
CA ALA A 670 -18.21 -25.20 2.71
C ALA A 670 -19.15 -26.10 3.53
N THR A 671 -20.46 -25.89 3.42
CA THR A 671 -21.54 -26.64 4.08
C THR A 671 -22.89 -26.28 3.43
N ASP A 672 -23.89 -27.14 3.61
CA ASP A 672 -25.30 -26.90 3.27
C ASP A 672 -26.17 -26.53 4.50
N HIS A 673 -25.61 -26.63 5.71
CA HIS A 673 -26.27 -26.28 6.97
C HIS A 673 -25.29 -25.61 7.94
N VAL A 674 -25.73 -24.55 8.62
CA VAL A 674 -24.94 -23.76 9.56
C VAL A 674 -25.53 -23.89 10.96
N THR A 675 -24.71 -24.30 11.92
CA THR A 675 -25.14 -24.29 13.32
C THR A 675 -25.06 -22.89 13.88
N ILE A 676 -26.16 -22.41 14.48
CA ILE A 676 -26.24 -21.05 15.05
C ILE A 676 -26.48 -21.06 16.57
N GLU A 677 -25.84 -20.11 17.26
CA GLU A 677 -26.17 -19.70 18.63
C GLU A 677 -26.44 -18.19 18.65
N VAL A 678 -27.53 -17.77 19.31
CA VAL A 678 -28.00 -16.38 19.24
C VAL A 678 -27.95 -15.74 20.62
N TYR A 679 -27.34 -14.56 20.70
CA TYR A 679 -27.24 -13.75 21.90
C TYR A 679 -27.82 -12.38 21.65
N LYS A 680 -28.89 -12.02 22.37
CA LYS A 680 -29.51 -10.69 22.29
C LYS A 680 -29.24 -9.91 23.57
N GLY A 681 -28.78 -8.67 23.44
CA GLY A 681 -28.60 -7.76 24.55
C GLY A 681 -28.83 -6.32 24.15
N SER A 682 -28.71 -5.41 25.12
CA SER A 682 -29.06 -3.99 24.96
C SER A 682 -28.05 -3.17 24.16
N LEU A 683 -26.84 -3.70 23.95
CA LEU A 683 -25.75 -3.03 23.22
C LEU A 683 -25.41 -3.71 21.90
N VAL A 684 -25.51 -5.04 21.84
CA VAL A 684 -25.23 -5.83 20.65
C VAL A 684 -26.12 -7.07 20.61
N GLU A 685 -26.58 -7.42 19.41
CA GLU A 685 -27.14 -8.72 19.10
C GLU A 685 -26.17 -9.49 18.20
N GLU A 686 -25.92 -10.77 18.51
CA GLU A 686 -24.94 -11.60 17.81
C GLU A 686 -25.54 -12.95 17.39
N VAL A 687 -25.14 -13.43 16.21
CA VAL A 687 -25.33 -14.81 15.76
C VAL A 687 -23.96 -15.44 15.56
N HIS A 688 -23.66 -16.46 16.36
CA HIS A 688 -22.45 -17.26 16.26
C HIS A 688 -22.74 -18.41 15.30
N GLN A 689 -22.12 -18.40 14.13
CA GLN A 689 -22.27 -19.39 13.06
C GLN A 689 -21.06 -20.32 13.03
N LYS A 690 -21.30 -21.63 13.10
CA LYS A 690 -20.31 -22.67 12.79
C LYS A 690 -20.70 -23.32 11.46
N PHE A 691 -19.89 -23.09 10.42
CA PHE A 691 -20.12 -23.67 9.09
C PHE A 691 -19.58 -25.10 9.04
N ASN A 692 -18.35 -25.32 9.50
CA ASN A 692 -17.74 -26.63 9.65
C ASN A 692 -16.64 -26.58 10.73
N ASP A 693 -15.74 -27.57 10.78
CA ASP A 693 -14.71 -27.65 11.82
C ASP A 693 -13.56 -26.62 11.67
N TRP A 694 -13.43 -25.99 10.50
CA TRP A 694 -12.36 -25.04 10.20
C TRP A 694 -12.87 -23.69 9.68
N ILE A 695 -14.20 -23.48 9.60
CA ILE A 695 -14.83 -22.21 9.25
C ILE A 695 -15.91 -21.87 10.28
N SER A 696 -15.79 -20.68 10.86
CA SER A 696 -16.82 -20.08 11.71
C SER A 696 -16.89 -18.57 11.52
N GLN A 697 -18.01 -17.98 11.95
CA GLN A 697 -18.25 -16.55 11.83
C GLN A 697 -19.11 -16.06 12.99
N VAL A 698 -18.92 -14.81 13.40
CA VAL A 698 -19.85 -14.10 14.28
C VAL A 698 -20.41 -12.91 13.53
N VAL A 699 -21.73 -12.87 13.37
CA VAL A 699 -22.45 -11.74 12.77
C VAL A 699 -23.00 -10.87 13.89
N ARG A 700 -22.73 -9.57 13.84
CA ARG A 700 -23.06 -8.62 14.90
C ARG A 700 -23.82 -7.42 14.37
N VAL A 701 -24.86 -7.06 15.11
CA VAL A 701 -25.57 -5.79 14.96
C VAL A 701 -25.44 -5.02 16.27
N TYR A 702 -24.55 -4.02 16.26
CA TYR A 702 -24.41 -3.10 17.39
C TYR A 702 -25.53 -2.08 17.39
N LYS A 703 -26.01 -1.70 18.57
CA LYS A 703 -27.07 -0.68 18.72
C LYS A 703 -26.69 0.62 17.97
N GLN A 704 -27.66 1.24 17.30
CA GLN A 704 -27.49 2.44 16.46
C GLN A 704 -26.47 2.34 15.30
N SER A 705 -25.86 1.19 15.03
CA SER A 705 -25.03 0.98 13.84
C SER A 705 -25.88 1.00 12.57
N THR A 706 -25.35 1.50 11.46
CA THR A 706 -26.00 1.46 10.14
C THR A 706 -25.53 0.28 9.28
N TYR A 707 -24.66 -0.57 9.83
CA TYR A 707 -24.05 -1.71 9.16
C TYR A 707 -23.99 -2.92 10.10
N ALA A 708 -23.77 -4.11 9.52
CA ALA A 708 -23.52 -5.33 10.27
C ALA A 708 -22.04 -5.74 10.16
N GLU A 709 -21.45 -6.20 11.26
CA GLU A 709 -20.08 -6.72 11.30
C GLU A 709 -20.11 -8.25 11.15
N PHE A 710 -19.32 -8.77 10.22
CA PHE A 710 -19.08 -10.18 9.97
C PHE A 710 -17.63 -10.47 10.36
N GLU A 711 -17.42 -11.12 11.50
CA GLU A 711 -16.08 -11.53 11.94
C GLU A 711 -15.88 -13.01 11.67
N TRP A 712 -15.02 -13.33 10.72
CA TRP A 712 -14.76 -14.69 10.24
C TRP A 712 -13.49 -15.26 10.86
N LEU A 713 -13.47 -16.58 11.05
CA LEU A 713 -12.31 -17.38 11.44
C LEU A 713 -12.23 -18.58 10.48
N VAL A 714 -11.13 -18.65 9.73
CA VAL A 714 -10.86 -19.67 8.72
C VAL A 714 -9.52 -20.32 9.01
N GLY A 715 -9.53 -21.64 9.19
CA GLY A 715 -8.37 -22.48 9.39
C GLY A 715 -8.47 -23.34 10.64
N PRO A 716 -7.63 -24.39 10.78
CA PRO A 716 -6.64 -24.83 9.79
C PRO A 716 -7.31 -25.36 8.51
N ILE A 717 -6.92 -24.84 7.33
CA ILE A 717 -7.49 -25.31 6.06
C ILE A 717 -7.01 -26.76 5.84
N PRO A 718 -7.91 -27.75 5.70
CA PRO A 718 -7.52 -29.16 5.62
C PRO A 718 -6.83 -29.45 4.29
N ILE A 719 -5.78 -30.28 4.34
CA ILE A 719 -4.99 -30.71 3.18
C ILE A 719 -4.78 -32.23 3.13
N ASP A 720 -5.47 -32.99 4.00
CA ASP A 720 -5.37 -34.46 4.05
C ASP A 720 -5.87 -35.13 2.76
N ASP A 721 -6.65 -34.39 1.96
CA ASP A 721 -7.13 -34.76 0.64
C ASP A 721 -6.15 -34.41 -0.49
N GLU A 722 -4.96 -33.87 -0.16
CA GLU A 722 -3.95 -33.39 -1.10
C GLU A 722 -4.44 -32.28 -2.04
N ILE A 723 -5.48 -31.54 -1.64
CA ILE A 723 -6.07 -30.46 -2.43
C ILE A 723 -5.82 -29.10 -1.77
N GLY A 724 -5.16 -28.19 -2.49
CA GLY A 724 -5.06 -26.78 -2.10
C GLY A 724 -6.40 -26.07 -2.22
N LYS A 725 -6.74 -25.22 -1.24
CA LYS A 725 -8.05 -24.56 -1.14
C LYS A 725 -7.90 -23.06 -0.95
N GLU A 726 -8.72 -22.32 -1.68
CA GLU A 726 -8.78 -20.86 -1.67
C GLU A 726 -10.17 -20.43 -1.26
N VAL A 727 -10.29 -19.98 -0.01
CA VAL A 727 -11.56 -19.82 0.71
C VAL A 727 -12.10 -18.41 0.50
N ILE A 728 -13.38 -18.32 0.15
CA ILE A 728 -14.08 -17.06 -0.09
C ILE A 728 -15.30 -16.92 0.80
N THR A 729 -15.65 -15.68 1.12
CA THR A 729 -17.01 -15.30 1.57
C THR A 729 -17.71 -14.62 0.41
N ARG A 730 -18.96 -14.99 0.14
CA ARG A 730 -19.77 -14.41 -0.95
C ARG A 730 -21.08 -13.88 -0.39
N PHE A 731 -21.42 -12.66 -0.78
CA PHE A 731 -22.71 -12.02 -0.54
C PHE A 731 -23.47 -11.95 -1.86
N LYS A 732 -24.64 -12.58 -1.94
CA LYS A 732 -25.50 -12.55 -3.13
C LYS A 732 -26.75 -11.73 -2.86
N SER A 733 -27.13 -10.85 -3.78
CA SER A 733 -28.31 -10.00 -3.68
C SER A 733 -29.19 -10.05 -4.93
N ASP A 734 -30.38 -9.44 -4.86
CA ASP A 734 -31.28 -9.23 -6.00
C ASP A 734 -30.89 -8.01 -6.89
N ILE A 735 -29.85 -7.27 -6.51
CA ILE A 735 -29.38 -6.04 -7.20
C ILE A 735 -28.96 -6.36 -8.64
N LYS A 736 -29.45 -5.55 -9.60
CA LYS A 736 -29.14 -5.71 -11.02
C LYS A 736 -27.94 -4.85 -11.41
N SER A 737 -26.75 -5.36 -11.10
CA SER A 737 -25.49 -4.65 -11.33
C SER A 737 -24.96 -4.70 -12.77
N GLU A 738 -25.55 -5.51 -13.66
CA GLU A 738 -25.20 -5.60 -15.09
C GLU A 738 -23.69 -5.83 -15.35
N GLY A 739 -23.07 -6.68 -14.52
CA GLY A 739 -21.63 -6.96 -14.57
C GLY A 739 -20.72 -5.81 -14.09
N VAL A 740 -21.26 -4.69 -13.61
CA VAL A 740 -20.50 -3.55 -13.09
C VAL A 740 -20.37 -3.63 -11.56
N PHE A 741 -19.18 -3.35 -11.05
CA PHE A 741 -18.89 -3.23 -9.63
C PHE A 741 -17.76 -2.22 -9.40
N PHE A 742 -17.44 -1.90 -8.15
CA PHE A 742 -16.46 -0.88 -7.81
C PHE A 742 -15.48 -1.41 -6.77
N THR A 743 -14.19 -1.15 -6.96
CA THR A 743 -13.13 -1.51 -6.00
C THR A 743 -12.29 -0.28 -5.69
N ASP A 744 -11.78 -0.15 -4.48
CA ASP A 744 -10.91 0.97 -4.13
C ASP A 744 -9.52 0.85 -4.78
N SER A 745 -8.86 1.99 -5.02
CA SER A 745 -7.43 2.06 -5.39
C SER A 745 -6.61 2.45 -4.15
N ASN A 746 -5.87 1.49 -3.59
CA ASN A 746 -5.04 1.65 -2.38
C ASN A 746 -5.76 2.22 -1.15
N GLY A 747 -7.08 2.03 -1.02
CA GLY A 747 -7.86 2.60 0.09
C GLY A 747 -8.53 3.95 -0.19
N ARG A 748 -8.28 4.53 -1.36
CA ARG A 748 -8.70 5.90 -1.70
C ARG A 748 -9.83 5.88 -2.71
N GLU A 749 -9.66 6.40 -3.93
CA GLU A 749 -10.75 6.50 -4.93
C GLU A 749 -11.33 5.15 -5.35
N MET A 750 -12.61 5.11 -5.70
CA MET A 750 -13.27 3.93 -6.28
C MET A 750 -13.04 3.85 -7.78
N ILE A 751 -12.61 2.69 -8.26
CA ILE A 751 -12.49 2.37 -9.69
C ILE A 751 -13.67 1.50 -10.12
N LYS A 752 -14.33 1.90 -11.21
CA LYS A 752 -15.37 1.11 -11.86
C LYS A 752 -14.72 -0.10 -12.54
N ARG A 753 -15.24 -1.29 -12.25
CA ARG A 753 -14.87 -2.56 -12.86
C ARG A 753 -16.04 -3.10 -13.65
N GLN A 754 -15.75 -3.77 -14.76
CA GLN A 754 -16.75 -4.49 -15.54
C GLN A 754 -16.26 -5.92 -15.80
N ARG A 755 -17.10 -6.89 -15.44
CA ARG A 755 -16.79 -8.31 -15.61
C ARG A 755 -16.51 -8.63 -17.09
N ASN A 756 -15.41 -9.34 -17.33
CA ASN A 756 -14.92 -9.73 -18.66
C ASN A 756 -14.61 -8.56 -19.61
N HIS A 757 -14.24 -7.39 -19.07
CA HIS A 757 -13.97 -6.20 -19.87
C HIS A 757 -12.67 -5.51 -19.44
N ARG A 758 -12.06 -4.76 -20.38
CA ARG A 758 -10.93 -3.86 -20.19
C ARG A 758 -11.12 -2.64 -21.08
N ASP A 759 -10.90 -1.45 -20.53
CA ASP A 759 -11.23 -0.21 -21.23
C ASP A 759 -10.24 0.08 -22.37
N THR A 760 -8.97 -0.34 -22.25
CA THR A 760 -7.91 0.02 -23.21
C THR A 760 -7.61 -1.05 -24.27
N TRP A 761 -8.16 -2.27 -24.17
CA TRP A 761 -7.94 -3.33 -25.17
C TRP A 761 -9.05 -4.41 -25.16
N ASN A 762 -9.14 -5.17 -26.26
CA ASN A 762 -10.09 -6.27 -26.37
C ASN A 762 -9.57 -7.56 -25.70
N VAL A 763 -9.87 -7.71 -24.41
CA VAL A 763 -9.38 -8.84 -23.60
C VAL A 763 -9.95 -10.20 -24.04
N LYS A 764 -9.10 -11.23 -24.07
CA LYS A 764 -9.51 -12.64 -24.21
C LYS A 764 -9.15 -13.41 -22.94
N LEU A 765 -10.15 -13.73 -22.12
CA LEU A 765 -9.95 -14.43 -20.85
C LEU A 765 -10.02 -15.95 -21.02
N GLN A 766 -8.92 -16.65 -20.74
CA GLN A 766 -8.93 -18.10 -20.53
C GLN A 766 -9.31 -18.45 -19.08
N GLU A 767 -8.92 -17.60 -18.13
CA GLU A 767 -9.24 -17.70 -16.71
C GLU A 767 -10.34 -16.68 -16.36
N THR A 768 -11.60 -17.03 -16.59
CA THR A 768 -12.75 -16.12 -16.39
C THR A 768 -13.01 -15.78 -14.92
N VAL A 769 -12.52 -16.59 -13.98
CA VAL A 769 -12.59 -16.31 -12.54
C VAL A 769 -11.45 -15.38 -12.15
N ALA A 770 -10.21 -15.85 -12.27
CA ALA A 770 -9.02 -15.12 -11.82
C ALA A 770 -8.79 -13.79 -12.56
N GLY A 771 -9.16 -13.71 -13.84
CA GLY A 771 -9.08 -12.49 -14.64
C GLY A 771 -10.10 -11.40 -14.29
N ASN A 772 -11.03 -11.68 -13.37
CA ASN A 772 -11.98 -10.71 -12.83
C ASN A 772 -11.75 -10.41 -11.34
N TYR A 773 -10.71 -10.94 -10.73
CA TYR A 773 -10.32 -10.57 -9.38
C TYR A 773 -9.51 -9.28 -9.37
N TYR A 774 -9.79 -8.42 -8.40
CA TYR A 774 -9.13 -7.13 -8.20
C TYR A 774 -8.69 -6.98 -6.74
N PRO A 775 -7.70 -6.12 -6.46
CA PRO A 775 -7.31 -5.83 -5.10
C PRO A 775 -8.37 -5.00 -4.39
N ILE A 776 -8.75 -5.45 -3.19
CA ILE A 776 -9.66 -4.75 -2.27
C ILE A 776 -8.83 -4.36 -1.06
N THR A 777 -8.35 -3.12 -1.02
CA THR A 777 -7.54 -2.63 0.09
C THR A 777 -8.42 -2.23 1.27
N THR A 778 -9.64 -1.73 0.99
CA THR A 778 -10.59 -1.25 1.99
C THR A 778 -12.06 -1.46 1.65
N LYS A 779 -12.48 -1.44 0.37
CA LYS A 779 -13.90 -1.39 -0.02
C LYS A 779 -14.19 -1.99 -1.40
N ILE A 780 -15.22 -2.84 -1.46
CA ILE A 780 -15.85 -3.31 -2.71
C ILE A 780 -17.36 -3.00 -2.67
N ALA A 781 -17.95 -2.61 -3.80
CA ALA A 781 -19.37 -2.29 -3.87
C ALA A 781 -20.01 -2.61 -5.23
N LEU A 782 -21.33 -2.78 -5.24
CA LEU A 782 -22.17 -2.79 -6.43
C LEU A 782 -23.48 -2.06 -6.16
N GLU A 783 -24.14 -1.58 -7.21
CA GLU A 783 -25.41 -0.87 -7.09
C GLU A 783 -26.24 -0.99 -8.37
N ASP A 784 -27.55 -0.83 -8.24
CA ASP A 784 -28.48 -0.55 -9.32
C ASP A 784 -29.14 0.83 -9.11
N THR A 785 -30.21 1.14 -9.85
CA THR A 785 -30.91 2.43 -9.75
C THR A 785 -31.62 2.67 -8.42
N ILE A 786 -31.79 1.65 -7.57
CA ILE A 786 -32.54 1.71 -6.32
C ILE A 786 -31.66 1.39 -5.11
N ALA A 787 -30.87 0.32 -5.16
CA ALA A 787 -30.14 -0.22 -4.02
C ALA A 787 -28.64 -0.36 -4.27
N ARG A 788 -27.89 -0.20 -3.18
CA ARG A 788 -26.43 -0.36 -3.12
C ARG A 788 -26.08 -1.37 -2.04
N MET A 789 -25.11 -2.23 -2.36
CA MET A 789 -24.46 -3.13 -1.40
C MET A 789 -22.96 -2.85 -1.43
N ALA A 790 -22.39 -2.56 -0.26
CA ALA A 790 -20.97 -2.32 -0.10
C ALA A 790 -20.40 -3.13 1.06
N ILE A 791 -19.14 -3.52 0.91
CA ILE A 791 -18.42 -4.35 1.86
C ILE A 791 -17.09 -3.67 2.17
N LEU A 792 -16.85 -3.35 3.44
CA LEU A 792 -15.56 -2.87 3.93
C LEU A 792 -14.72 -4.03 4.46
N THR A 793 -13.41 -3.97 4.21
CA THR A 793 -12.43 -4.97 4.66
C THR A 793 -11.48 -4.39 5.70
N ASP A 794 -10.97 -5.25 6.58
CA ASP A 794 -10.03 -4.86 7.64
C ASP A 794 -8.55 -5.06 7.27
N ARG A 795 -8.30 -5.48 6.03
CA ARG A 795 -7.01 -5.80 5.41
C ARG A 795 -7.16 -5.86 3.89
N ALA A 796 -6.04 -5.90 3.18
CA ALA A 796 -6.03 -6.20 1.75
C ALA A 796 -6.52 -7.64 1.47
N GLN A 797 -7.39 -7.79 0.46
CA GLN A 797 -7.94 -9.06 0.01
C GLN A 797 -8.15 -9.03 -1.51
N GLY A 798 -8.21 -10.19 -2.17
CA GLY A 798 -8.73 -10.30 -3.53
C GLY A 798 -10.25 -10.40 -3.54
N GLY A 799 -10.91 -9.65 -4.41
CA GLY A 799 -12.37 -9.66 -4.53
C GLY A 799 -12.89 -9.46 -5.95
N SER A 800 -14.16 -9.81 -6.16
CA SER A 800 -14.81 -9.76 -7.48
C SER A 800 -16.34 -9.70 -7.39
N SER A 801 -16.97 -9.50 -8.56
CA SER A 801 -18.40 -9.73 -8.84
C SER A 801 -18.54 -10.65 -10.06
N LEU A 802 -18.53 -11.97 -9.83
CA LEU A 802 -18.57 -12.98 -10.91
C LEU A 802 -19.96 -13.25 -11.47
N GLU A 803 -21.00 -12.82 -10.77
CA GLU A 803 -22.41 -12.85 -11.21
C GLU A 803 -23.10 -11.57 -10.75
N ASP A 804 -24.19 -11.19 -11.42
CA ASP A 804 -24.92 -9.96 -11.09
C ASP A 804 -25.48 -10.01 -9.67
N GLY A 805 -25.34 -8.89 -8.96
CA GLY A 805 -25.80 -8.77 -7.57
C GLY A 805 -24.94 -9.50 -6.55
N ALA A 806 -23.82 -10.14 -6.94
CA ALA A 806 -22.93 -10.83 -6.01
C ALA A 806 -21.58 -10.12 -5.85
N LEU A 807 -21.10 -10.09 -4.60
CA LEU A 807 -19.72 -9.69 -4.25
C LEU A 807 -19.05 -10.84 -3.51
N GLU A 808 -17.82 -11.18 -3.90
CA GLU A 808 -17.01 -12.15 -3.18
C GLU A 808 -15.64 -11.60 -2.78
N LEU A 809 -15.16 -12.07 -1.63
CA LEU A 809 -13.85 -11.76 -1.06
C LEU A 809 -13.15 -13.07 -0.71
N MET A 810 -11.92 -13.23 -1.18
CA MET A 810 -11.05 -14.34 -0.77
C MET A 810 -10.39 -14.00 0.56
N VAL A 811 -10.66 -14.83 1.57
CA VAL A 811 -10.30 -14.55 2.97
C VAL A 811 -9.06 -15.32 3.44
N HIS A 812 -8.79 -16.49 2.86
CA HIS A 812 -7.61 -17.30 3.19
C HIS A 812 -7.28 -18.29 2.08
N ARG A 813 -6.02 -18.69 1.96
CA ARG A 813 -5.51 -19.61 0.93
C ARG A 813 -4.49 -20.55 1.54
N ARG A 814 -4.55 -21.83 1.19
CA ARG A 814 -3.51 -22.82 1.52
C ARG A 814 -3.29 -23.75 0.33
N LEU A 815 -2.09 -23.70 -0.23
CA LEU A 815 -1.73 -24.33 -1.50
C LEU A 815 -0.57 -25.30 -1.30
N LEU A 816 -0.52 -26.36 -2.12
CA LEU A 816 0.42 -27.46 -1.98
C LEU A 816 1.50 -27.50 -3.08
N LYS A 817 1.47 -26.52 -3.98
CA LYS A 817 2.44 -26.34 -5.07
C LYS A 817 2.91 -24.90 -5.11
N ASP A 818 4.15 -24.74 -5.53
CA ASP A 818 4.73 -23.46 -5.96
C ASP A 818 4.22 -23.15 -7.38
N ASP A 819 4.04 -21.87 -7.69
CA ASP A 819 3.61 -21.41 -9.02
C ASP A 819 4.79 -21.15 -9.98
N ALA A 820 6.02 -21.35 -9.51
CA ALA A 820 7.28 -21.24 -10.25
C ALA A 820 7.56 -19.84 -10.82
N PHE A 821 7.18 -18.79 -10.08
CA PHE A 821 7.53 -17.41 -10.39
C PHE A 821 8.69 -16.85 -9.54
N GLY A 822 9.37 -17.70 -8.77
CA GLY A 822 10.68 -17.41 -8.17
C GLY A 822 10.82 -17.74 -6.69
N VAL A 823 9.73 -17.64 -5.92
CA VAL A 823 9.74 -17.90 -4.46
C VAL A 823 10.18 -19.34 -4.12
N GLY A 824 9.79 -20.31 -4.94
CA GLY A 824 10.23 -21.70 -4.82
C GLY A 824 9.68 -22.40 -3.57
N GLU A 825 8.52 -21.98 -3.08
CA GLU A 825 7.81 -22.50 -1.92
C GLU A 825 6.31 -22.46 -2.17
N ALA A 826 5.59 -23.51 -1.79
CA ALA A 826 4.14 -23.48 -1.79
C ALA A 826 3.63 -22.56 -0.68
N LEU A 827 2.53 -21.83 -0.91
CA LEU A 827 1.84 -21.05 0.12
C LEU A 827 1.13 -21.99 1.11
N ASN A 828 1.89 -22.59 2.02
CA ASN A 828 1.44 -23.59 2.99
C ASN A 828 1.80 -23.16 4.42
N GLU A 829 1.29 -22.01 4.83
CA GLU A 829 1.58 -21.42 6.15
C GLU A 829 1.17 -22.36 7.28
N THR A 830 2.08 -22.56 8.23
CA THR A 830 1.82 -23.38 9.43
C THR A 830 2.27 -22.68 10.69
N GLU A 831 1.49 -22.81 11.76
CA GLU A 831 1.86 -22.37 13.10
C GLU A 831 1.68 -23.54 14.07
N PHE A 832 2.66 -23.76 14.96
CA PHE A 832 2.67 -24.87 15.91
C PHE A 832 2.47 -26.28 15.29
N GLY A 833 2.85 -26.45 14.01
CA GLY A 833 2.73 -27.71 13.27
C GLY A 833 1.35 -27.96 12.64
N GLU A 834 0.42 -27.01 12.74
CA GLU A 834 -0.90 -27.06 12.11
C GLU A 834 -1.02 -25.93 11.06
N GLY A 835 -1.97 -26.05 10.13
CA GLY A 835 -2.22 -24.98 9.16
C GLY A 835 -2.64 -23.67 9.83
N LEU A 836 -2.12 -22.54 9.35
CA LEU A 836 -2.38 -21.24 9.96
C LEU A 836 -3.88 -20.88 9.97
N ILE A 837 -4.34 -20.32 11.08
CA ILE A 837 -5.71 -19.82 11.26
C ILE A 837 -5.73 -18.31 11.01
N ALA A 838 -6.54 -17.86 10.05
CA ALA A 838 -6.79 -16.45 9.80
C ALA A 838 -8.13 -16.03 10.43
N ARG A 839 -8.14 -14.89 11.12
CA ARG A 839 -9.37 -14.25 11.63
C ARG A 839 -9.41 -12.80 11.16
N GLY A 840 -10.55 -12.35 10.68
CA GLY A 840 -10.73 -10.98 10.18
C GLY A 840 -12.16 -10.50 10.20
N LYS A 841 -12.34 -9.24 9.81
CA LYS A 841 -13.61 -8.52 9.89
C LYS A 841 -14.01 -7.95 8.55
N THR A 842 -15.32 -7.95 8.33
CA THR A 842 -15.96 -7.42 7.15
C THR A 842 -17.23 -6.67 7.56
N HIS A 843 -17.46 -5.47 7.04
CA HIS A 843 -18.66 -4.69 7.36
C HIS A 843 -19.59 -4.60 6.15
N LEU A 844 -20.82 -5.07 6.31
CA LEU A 844 -21.85 -5.07 5.27
C LEU A 844 -22.74 -3.83 5.37
N PHE A 845 -22.79 -3.07 4.28
CA PHE A 845 -23.68 -1.93 4.09
C PHE A 845 -24.72 -2.25 3.00
N VAL A 846 -25.97 -1.90 3.28
CA VAL A 846 -27.09 -2.02 2.34
C VAL A 846 -27.95 -0.78 2.50
N GLY A 847 -28.36 -0.16 1.40
CA GLY A 847 -29.24 1.01 1.44
C GLY A 847 -29.54 1.57 0.06
N GLN A 848 -30.11 2.77 0.01
CA GLN A 848 -30.48 3.42 -1.25
C GLN A 848 -29.24 3.87 -2.03
N SER A 849 -29.25 3.68 -3.35
CA SER A 849 -28.10 4.01 -4.22
C SER A 849 -28.06 5.47 -4.68
N TYR A 850 -29.21 6.14 -4.74
CA TYR A 850 -29.30 7.52 -5.22
C TYR A 850 -28.81 8.53 -4.17
N LEU A 851 -28.32 9.68 -4.65
CA LEU A 851 -27.93 10.79 -3.78
C LEU A 851 -29.14 11.34 -3.05
N ARG A 852 -29.03 11.48 -1.73
CA ARG A 852 -30.08 12.07 -0.89
C ARG A 852 -29.68 13.47 -0.42
N ALA A 853 -30.68 14.23 0.03
CA ALA A 853 -30.47 15.56 0.61
C ALA A 853 -29.77 15.50 1.99
N ASP A 854 -29.89 14.36 2.68
CA ASP A 854 -29.11 14.04 3.87
C ASP A 854 -27.82 13.30 3.48
N VAL A 855 -27.05 12.83 4.47
CA VAL A 855 -25.76 12.15 4.26
C VAL A 855 -25.93 10.83 3.48
N SER A 856 -25.40 10.70 2.27
CA SER A 856 -25.46 9.51 1.41
C SER A 856 -24.85 8.27 2.07
N LEU A 857 -25.23 7.07 1.58
CA LEU A 857 -24.62 5.82 2.03
C LEU A 857 -23.11 5.79 1.73
N LYS A 858 -22.70 6.31 0.55
CA LYS A 858 -21.29 6.42 0.15
C LYS A 858 -20.47 7.25 1.14
N ALA A 859 -21.01 8.36 1.66
CA ALA A 859 -20.35 9.13 2.71
C ALA A 859 -20.29 8.40 4.05
N ILE A 860 -21.36 7.68 4.44
CA ILE A 860 -21.34 6.87 5.67
C ILE A 860 -20.27 5.77 5.57
N GLU A 861 -20.19 5.07 4.42
CA GLU A 861 -19.15 4.07 4.15
C GLU A 861 -17.75 4.66 4.37
N ARG A 862 -17.47 5.85 3.84
CA ARG A 862 -16.16 6.53 3.95
C ARG A 862 -15.82 6.91 5.39
N LEU A 863 -16.80 7.43 6.14
CA LEU A 863 -16.62 7.76 7.55
C LEU A 863 -16.35 6.51 8.39
N VAL A 864 -17.10 5.43 8.17
CA VAL A 864 -16.89 4.16 8.89
C VAL A 864 -15.61 3.47 8.46
N GLN A 865 -15.22 3.56 7.19
CA GLN A 865 -13.92 3.06 6.69
C GLN A 865 -12.78 3.69 7.50
N LEU A 866 -12.79 5.01 7.67
CA LEU A 866 -11.79 5.71 8.47
C LEU A 866 -11.79 5.27 9.94
N GLU A 867 -12.97 5.17 10.57
CA GLU A 867 -13.11 4.71 11.96
C GLU A 867 -12.72 3.23 12.14
N THR A 868 -12.81 2.41 11.09
CA THR A 868 -12.45 0.98 11.10
C THR A 868 -10.95 0.75 10.92
N LEU A 869 -10.29 1.57 10.10
CA LEU A 869 -8.85 1.50 9.86
C LEU A 869 -8.04 2.14 10.99
N LEU A 870 -8.58 3.20 11.61
CA LEU A 870 -7.95 3.91 12.73
C LEU A 870 -8.88 3.94 13.96
N PRO A 871 -9.26 2.76 14.51
CA PRO A 871 -10.10 2.68 15.71
C PRO A 871 -9.31 3.18 16.94
N SER A 872 -9.95 3.28 18.09
CA SER A 872 -9.21 3.70 19.29
C SER A 872 -8.20 2.63 19.71
N TRP A 873 -6.95 3.03 19.92
CA TRP A 873 -5.92 2.13 20.45
C TRP A 873 -6.14 1.86 21.93
N LYS A 874 -6.00 0.60 22.32
CA LYS A 874 -6.39 0.09 23.65
C LYS A 874 -5.13 -0.15 24.49
N PHE A 875 -5.01 0.59 25.59
CA PHE A 875 -3.95 0.44 26.57
C PHE A 875 -4.51 -0.02 27.92
N PHE A 876 -3.84 -0.99 28.54
CA PHE A 876 -4.26 -1.60 29.79
C PHE A 876 -3.26 -1.34 30.91
N SER A 877 -3.75 -1.06 32.11
CA SER A 877 -2.91 -0.85 33.30
C SER A 877 -3.52 -1.58 34.50
N ASN A 878 -2.69 -2.21 35.33
CA ASN A 878 -3.14 -2.71 36.63
C ASN A 878 -3.54 -1.54 37.54
N MET A 879 -4.68 -1.65 38.23
CA MET A 879 -5.19 -0.63 39.15
C MET A 879 -5.35 -1.14 40.59
N GLU A 880 -4.84 -2.31 40.95
CA GLU A 880 -4.96 -2.88 42.32
C GLU A 880 -4.43 -1.95 43.42
N SER A 881 -3.52 -1.04 43.09
CA SER A 881 -2.97 -0.05 44.03
C SER A 881 -3.86 1.17 44.25
N TYR A 882 -4.96 1.33 43.50
CA TYR A 882 -5.82 2.52 43.51
C TYR A 882 -7.31 2.15 43.56
N THR A 883 -8.03 2.76 44.50
CA THR A 883 -9.50 2.72 44.50
C THR A 883 -10.07 3.58 43.37
N SER A 884 -11.34 3.40 43.03
CA SER A 884 -12.03 4.25 42.04
C SER A 884 -11.96 5.75 42.40
N ASP A 885 -12.09 6.09 43.69
CA ASP A 885 -12.07 7.48 44.16
C ASP A 885 -10.66 8.09 44.08
N GLN A 886 -9.63 7.31 44.41
CA GLN A 886 -8.24 7.72 44.23
C GLN A 886 -7.91 7.90 42.75
N TRP A 887 -8.39 6.99 41.90
CA TRP A 887 -8.22 7.05 40.46
C TRP A 887 -8.85 8.32 39.85
N LEU A 888 -10.07 8.67 40.27
CA LEU A 888 -10.77 9.88 39.80
C LEU A 888 -10.11 11.17 40.27
N SER A 889 -9.61 11.22 41.51
CA SER A 889 -9.10 12.45 42.13
C SER A 889 -7.60 12.69 41.87
N SER A 890 -6.82 11.64 41.61
CA SER A 890 -5.36 11.74 41.55
C SER A 890 -4.79 11.78 40.12
N PHE A 891 -5.60 11.50 39.10
CA PHE A 891 -5.12 11.36 37.72
C PHE A 891 -6.00 12.04 36.68
N THR A 892 -5.38 12.51 35.60
CA THR A 892 -6.07 13.04 34.42
C THR A 892 -6.57 11.90 33.53
N ASN A 893 -7.87 11.60 33.62
CA ASN A 893 -8.52 10.48 32.93
C ASN A 893 -9.13 10.85 31.57
N THR A 894 -8.97 12.08 31.11
CA THR A 894 -9.39 12.54 29.79
C THR A 894 -8.43 13.61 29.28
N TYR A 895 -7.99 13.49 28.03
CA TYR A 895 -7.09 14.44 27.38
C TYR A 895 -7.49 14.62 25.91
N THR A 896 -7.28 15.81 25.35
CA THR A 896 -7.44 16.09 23.93
C THR A 896 -6.26 16.91 23.43
N GLY A 897 -5.69 16.51 22.28
CA GLY A 897 -4.56 17.19 21.66
C GLY A 897 -4.96 18.29 20.68
N ILE A 898 -6.26 18.46 20.38
CA ILE A 898 -6.78 19.52 19.51
C ILE A 898 -7.87 20.32 20.21
N SER A 899 -8.00 21.62 19.89
CA SER A 899 -9.09 22.46 20.43
C SER A 899 -10.30 22.58 19.50
N LEU A 900 -10.10 22.42 18.19
CA LEU A 900 -11.18 22.43 17.21
C LEU A 900 -11.26 21.07 16.52
N VAL A 901 -12.43 20.45 16.62
CA VAL A 901 -12.76 19.22 15.89
C VAL A 901 -12.88 19.54 14.40
N LEU A 902 -12.23 18.76 13.55
CA LEU A 902 -12.28 18.97 12.11
C LEU A 902 -13.68 18.67 11.53
N PRO A 903 -14.03 19.28 10.38
CA PRO A 903 -15.21 18.88 9.62
C PRO A 903 -15.17 17.38 9.29
N LYS A 904 -16.31 16.69 9.33
CA LYS A 904 -16.37 15.23 9.15
C LYS A 904 -15.75 14.71 7.85
N SER A 905 -15.71 15.51 6.79
CA SER A 905 -15.07 15.16 5.52
C SER A 905 -13.55 15.33 5.51
N VAL A 906 -12.95 15.89 6.57
CA VAL A 906 -11.52 16.15 6.67
C VAL A 906 -10.86 15.14 7.61
N HIS A 907 -9.77 14.52 7.17
CA HIS A 907 -8.92 13.70 8.03
C HIS A 907 -7.55 14.35 8.24
N LEU A 908 -7.06 14.31 9.49
CA LEU A 908 -5.66 14.61 9.81
C LEU A 908 -4.82 13.36 9.52
N LEU A 909 -4.38 13.25 8.27
CA LEU A 909 -3.67 12.09 7.72
C LEU A 909 -2.30 11.88 8.35
N THR A 910 -1.59 12.97 8.68
CA THR A 910 -0.29 12.89 9.34
C THR A 910 -0.14 14.03 10.34
N LEU A 911 0.36 13.70 11.53
CA LEU A 911 0.94 14.64 12.48
C LEU A 911 2.17 13.96 13.09
N GLU A 912 3.36 14.41 12.71
CA GLU A 912 4.59 13.82 13.23
C GLU A 912 5.71 14.85 13.46
N PRO A 913 6.64 14.56 14.39
CA PRO A 913 7.89 15.31 14.49
C PRO A 913 8.70 15.17 13.20
N TRP A 914 9.13 16.30 12.63
CA TRP A 914 9.86 16.36 11.36
C TRP A 914 11.34 16.69 11.57
N HIS A 915 11.61 17.90 12.08
CA HIS A 915 12.92 18.36 12.52
C HIS A 915 12.76 19.08 13.87
N ASP A 916 13.84 19.61 14.42
CA ASP A 916 13.79 20.36 15.69
C ASP A 916 12.86 21.57 15.59
N ASN A 917 11.79 21.56 16.39
CA ASN A 917 10.72 22.56 16.39
C ASN A 917 9.94 22.61 15.05
N GLU A 918 9.92 21.52 14.28
CA GLU A 918 9.16 21.42 13.04
C GLU A 918 8.26 20.17 13.09
N LEU A 919 7.01 20.34 12.65
CA LEU A 919 6.05 19.25 12.47
C LEU A 919 5.70 19.09 11.00
N LEU A 920 5.51 17.84 10.57
CA LEU A 920 4.89 17.54 9.29
C LEU A 920 3.41 17.25 9.53
N VAL A 921 2.55 18.01 8.84
CA VAL A 921 1.10 17.95 8.99
C VAL A 921 0.44 17.74 7.64
N ARG A 922 -0.45 16.75 7.54
CA ARG A 922 -1.26 16.50 6.33
C ARG A 922 -2.73 16.52 6.66
N PHE A 923 -3.50 17.26 5.89
CA PHE A 923 -4.95 17.21 5.91
C PHE A 923 -5.45 16.72 4.57
N GLU A 924 -6.50 15.90 4.60
CA GLU A 924 -7.12 15.35 3.41
C GLU A 924 -8.63 15.49 3.42
N HIS A 925 -9.24 15.59 2.25
CA HIS A 925 -10.67 15.42 2.07
C HIS A 925 -11.00 13.98 1.66
N ILE A 926 -11.70 13.22 2.50
CA ILE A 926 -11.88 11.76 2.34
C ILE A 926 -12.97 11.35 1.34
N LEU A 927 -13.78 12.30 0.86
CA LEU A 927 -14.85 12.04 -0.09
C LEU A 927 -14.49 12.50 -1.49
N GLU A 928 -14.94 11.73 -2.47
CA GLU A 928 -14.88 12.06 -3.89
C GLU A 928 -15.93 13.12 -4.23
N LYS A 929 -15.73 13.78 -5.37
CA LYS A 929 -16.68 14.73 -5.93
C LYS A 929 -18.00 13.99 -6.16
N ASP A 930 -19.09 14.64 -5.76
CA ASP A 930 -20.45 14.14 -5.95
C ASP A 930 -20.79 12.81 -5.25
N GLU A 931 -19.93 12.28 -4.34
CA GLU A 931 -20.28 11.14 -3.46
C GLU A 931 -21.41 11.49 -2.47
N ASP A 932 -21.47 12.75 -2.03
CA ASP A 932 -22.49 13.25 -1.11
C ASP A 932 -22.85 14.71 -1.34
N SER A 933 -24.14 15.04 -1.24
CA SER A 933 -24.64 16.39 -1.50
C SER A 933 -24.21 17.40 -0.42
N ARG A 934 -23.89 16.93 0.79
CA ARG A 934 -23.55 17.77 1.96
C ARG A 934 -22.06 17.80 2.26
N TYR A 935 -21.39 16.66 2.24
CA TYR A 935 -20.00 16.50 2.66
C TYR A 935 -19.00 16.49 1.51
N SER A 936 -19.38 16.19 0.27
CA SER A 936 -18.50 16.34 -0.91
C SER A 936 -18.45 17.80 -1.36
N LYS A 937 -18.09 18.69 -0.44
CA LYS A 937 -18.02 20.13 -0.66
C LYS A 937 -16.68 20.66 -0.16
N TYR A 938 -16.27 21.77 -0.75
CA TYR A 938 -15.11 22.52 -0.30
C TYR A 938 -15.21 22.86 1.19
N VAL A 939 -14.10 22.73 1.91
CA VAL A 939 -13.99 23.01 3.34
C VAL A 939 -12.82 23.94 3.64
N GLN A 940 -12.99 24.77 4.66
CA GLN A 940 -11.99 25.75 5.08
C GLN A 940 -11.92 25.80 6.61
N PHE A 941 -10.72 25.82 7.18
CA PHE A 941 -10.48 25.92 8.63
C PHE A 941 -9.10 26.53 8.93
N ASN A 942 -8.89 27.03 10.15
CA ASN A 942 -7.61 27.60 10.56
C ASN A 942 -6.77 26.57 11.34
N ILE A 943 -5.55 26.30 10.90
CA ILE A 943 -4.68 25.30 11.53
C ILE A 943 -4.31 25.67 12.98
N LYS A 944 -4.23 26.96 13.34
CA LYS A 944 -3.93 27.38 14.73
C LYS A 944 -5.06 27.06 15.69
N ASP A 945 -6.30 27.05 15.21
CA ASP A 945 -7.46 26.72 16.03
C ASP A 945 -7.53 25.18 16.26
N VAL A 946 -7.13 24.40 15.25
CA VAL A 946 -7.07 22.93 15.34
C VAL A 946 -5.91 22.50 16.23
N LEU A 947 -4.68 22.93 15.90
CA LEU A 947 -3.43 22.53 16.55
C LEU A 947 -2.99 23.52 17.64
N SER A 948 -3.95 24.02 18.42
CA SER A 948 -3.72 25.00 19.50
C SER A 948 -2.83 24.48 20.64
N ALA A 949 -2.65 23.15 20.75
CA ALA A 949 -1.68 22.54 21.65
C ALA A 949 -0.23 22.92 21.31
N PHE A 950 0.01 23.44 20.11
CA PHE A 950 1.30 23.84 19.60
C PHE A 950 1.40 25.36 19.47
N ASN A 951 2.54 25.93 19.83
CA ASN A 951 2.82 27.35 19.62
C ASN A 951 3.31 27.58 18.17
N ILE A 952 2.37 27.66 17.22
CA ILE A 952 2.69 27.78 15.78
C ILE A 952 3.17 29.19 15.45
N GLU A 953 4.44 29.29 15.04
CA GLU A 953 5.07 30.53 14.57
C GLU A 953 4.80 30.74 13.08
N ASN A 954 4.99 29.72 12.25
CA ASN A 954 4.82 29.81 10.81
C ASN A 954 4.38 28.47 10.20
N ILE A 955 3.87 28.48 8.98
CA ILE A 955 3.62 27.28 8.18
C ILE A 955 4.10 27.49 6.74
N ARG A 956 4.50 26.41 6.07
CA ARG A 956 4.81 26.43 4.65
C ARG A 956 4.33 25.14 3.97
N GLU A 957 3.67 25.29 2.84
CA GLU A 957 3.15 24.16 2.07
C GLU A 957 4.24 23.47 1.25
N THR A 958 4.14 22.16 1.13
CA THR A 958 5.13 21.27 0.50
C THR A 958 4.42 20.22 -0.34
N THR A 959 5.16 19.51 -1.19
CA THR A 959 4.67 18.35 -1.95
C THR A 959 4.18 17.25 -1.01
N LEU A 960 3.43 16.26 -1.54
CA LEU A 960 2.78 15.22 -0.74
C LEU A 960 3.76 14.48 0.19
N ASP A 961 4.98 14.22 -0.26
CA ASP A 961 6.05 13.56 0.50
C ASP A 961 6.72 14.46 1.57
N GLY A 962 6.55 15.77 1.50
CA GLY A 962 7.11 16.72 2.46
C GLY A 962 8.48 17.30 2.09
N ASN A 963 9.07 16.98 0.94
CA ASN A 963 10.48 17.32 0.64
C ASN A 963 10.70 18.38 -0.46
N ALA A 964 9.67 19.04 -1.00
CA ALA A 964 9.86 20.26 -1.79
C ALA A 964 8.75 21.26 -1.57
N TRP A 965 9.13 22.53 -1.58
CA TRP A 965 8.18 23.62 -1.46
C TRP A 965 7.27 23.67 -2.68
N LEU A 966 5.96 23.68 -2.43
CA LEU A 966 4.97 23.60 -3.50
C LEU A 966 5.02 24.82 -4.43
N ASP A 967 5.35 25.99 -3.88
CA ASP A 967 5.49 27.25 -4.61
C ASP A 967 6.74 27.30 -5.50
N GLU A 968 7.80 26.55 -5.15
CA GLU A 968 9.06 26.49 -5.89
C GLU A 968 9.13 25.32 -6.89
N HIS A 969 8.33 24.28 -6.69
CA HIS A 969 8.37 23.08 -7.52
C HIS A 969 7.59 23.24 -8.84
N ARG A 970 8.18 22.81 -9.95
CA ARG A 970 7.54 22.77 -11.28
C ARG A 970 7.81 21.42 -11.92
N ARG A 971 6.75 20.81 -12.46
CA ARG A 971 6.81 19.54 -13.21
C ARG A 971 6.89 19.80 -14.72
N MET A 972 7.41 18.83 -15.46
CA MET A 972 7.29 18.77 -16.91
C MET A 972 5.82 18.64 -17.33
N GLU A 973 5.45 19.38 -18.38
CA GLU A 973 4.13 19.28 -18.99
C GLU A 973 4.25 18.55 -20.32
N PHE A 974 3.48 17.48 -20.48
CA PHE A 974 3.41 16.70 -21.72
C PHE A 974 2.11 17.03 -22.46
N VAL A 975 2.16 17.01 -23.79
CA VAL A 975 0.99 17.35 -24.62
C VAL A 975 0.17 16.09 -24.87
N PRO A 976 -1.11 16.03 -24.45
CA PRO A 976 -1.98 14.90 -24.78
C PRO A 976 -2.43 14.94 -26.24
N GLU A 977 -2.70 13.76 -26.82
CA GLU A 977 -3.41 13.64 -28.09
C GLU A 977 -4.85 14.18 -27.96
N PRO A 978 -5.43 14.77 -29.03
CA PRO A 978 -6.82 15.24 -29.00
C PRO A 978 -7.80 14.11 -28.69
N GLU A 979 -8.76 14.35 -27.79
CA GLU A 979 -9.74 13.37 -27.34
C GLU A 979 -10.57 12.74 -28.49
N ASP A 980 -10.67 13.38 -29.67
CA ASP A 980 -11.37 12.85 -30.85
C ASP A 980 -10.74 11.55 -31.42
N GLU A 981 -9.49 11.23 -31.08
CA GLU A 981 -8.85 9.93 -31.36
C GLU A 981 -8.93 8.95 -30.16
N ALA A 982 -9.50 9.40 -29.03
CA ALA A 982 -9.69 8.67 -27.77
C ALA A 982 -11.16 8.30 -27.48
N TYR A 983 -12.09 8.56 -28.40
CA TYR A 983 -13.53 8.31 -28.23
C TYR A 983 -13.90 6.82 -28.31
N GLU A 984 -13.93 6.15 -27.15
CA GLU A 984 -15.01 5.23 -26.68
C GLU A 984 -14.81 4.85 -25.19
N ALA A 985 -14.38 5.78 -24.32
CA ALA A 985 -14.08 5.45 -22.90
C ALA A 985 -15.07 6.02 -21.85
N TYR A 986 -15.97 6.95 -22.20
CA TYR A 986 -16.91 7.52 -21.22
C TYR A 986 -18.28 7.84 -21.81
N ALA A 987 -19.09 6.81 -22.08
CA ALA A 987 -20.52 7.01 -22.26
C ALA A 987 -21.21 7.05 -20.89
N THR A 988 -21.38 8.27 -20.39
CA THR A 988 -22.41 8.64 -19.43
C THR A 988 -23.78 8.23 -19.98
N ILE A 989 -24.60 7.59 -19.16
CA ILE A 989 -25.98 7.24 -19.48
C ILE A 989 -26.78 8.55 -19.61
N SER A 990 -27.23 8.88 -20.83
CA SER A 990 -28.46 9.64 -21.03
C SER A 990 -29.17 9.29 -22.35
N GLU A 991 -30.34 8.69 -22.19
CA GLU A 991 -31.54 8.73 -23.06
C GLU A 991 -31.59 8.02 -24.44
N SER A 992 -32.42 6.97 -24.44
CA SER A 992 -33.42 6.54 -25.43
C SER A 992 -33.06 6.36 -26.91
N ALA A 993 -33.06 5.08 -27.30
CA ALA A 993 -33.61 4.48 -28.52
C ALA A 993 -33.84 5.36 -29.77
N ASN A 994 -33.15 5.02 -30.86
CA ASN A 994 -33.81 4.58 -32.10
C ASN A 994 -32.83 3.87 -33.04
N GLY A 995 -33.32 2.77 -33.64
CA GLY A 995 -32.53 1.80 -34.39
C GLY A 995 -32.00 2.30 -35.74
N GLY A 996 -30.88 1.71 -36.13
CA GLY A 996 -30.29 1.78 -37.47
C GLY A 996 -29.54 0.49 -37.76
N HIS A 997 -29.97 -0.22 -38.79
CA HIS A 997 -29.50 -1.54 -39.22
C HIS A 997 -27.97 -1.74 -39.25
N LEU A 998 -27.48 -2.72 -38.50
CA LEU A 998 -26.17 -3.34 -38.73
C LEU A 998 -26.34 -4.59 -39.60
N LEU A 999 -25.77 -4.53 -40.80
CA LEU A 999 -25.71 -5.63 -41.75
C LEU A 999 -24.78 -6.72 -41.22
N SER A 1000 -25.36 -7.92 -41.10
CA SER A 1000 -24.73 -9.18 -40.75
C SER A 1000 -23.60 -9.57 -41.70
N GLY A 1001 -22.40 -9.77 -41.16
CA GLY A 1001 -21.29 -10.49 -41.81
C GLY A 1001 -21.01 -11.80 -41.08
N ALA A 1002 -21.92 -12.77 -41.18
CA ALA A 1002 -21.70 -14.12 -40.67
C ALA A 1002 -20.75 -14.89 -41.62
N LYS A 1003 -19.63 -15.39 -41.08
CA LYS A 1003 -19.13 -16.75 -41.37
C LYS A 1003 -18.01 -17.16 -40.39
N PRO A 1004 -18.11 -18.36 -39.77
CA PRO A 1004 -17.11 -18.89 -38.85
C PRO A 1004 -15.99 -19.62 -39.60
N MET A 1005 -14.74 -19.40 -39.21
CA MET A 1005 -13.62 -20.28 -39.58
C MET A 1005 -13.25 -21.12 -38.36
N LEU A 1006 -13.98 -22.22 -38.17
CA LEU A 1006 -13.56 -23.36 -37.34
C LEU A 1006 -12.92 -24.38 -38.28
N GLY A 1007 -11.70 -24.82 -37.92
CA GLY A 1007 -11.07 -26.00 -38.52
C GLY A 1007 -9.63 -25.74 -38.97
N VAL A 1008 -8.67 -25.91 -38.06
CA VAL A 1008 -7.31 -26.32 -38.43
C VAL A 1008 -6.89 -27.44 -37.49
N GLU A 1009 -6.86 -28.66 -38.02
CA GLU A 1009 -6.20 -29.82 -37.42
C GLU A 1009 -4.69 -29.58 -37.41
N TYR A 1010 -4.05 -29.77 -36.26
CA TYR A 1010 -2.60 -29.74 -36.14
C TYR A 1010 -1.98 -30.97 -36.83
N SER A 1011 -1.52 -30.81 -38.06
CA SER A 1011 -0.62 -31.78 -38.68
C SER A 1011 0.79 -31.62 -38.10
N LYS A 1012 1.28 -32.68 -37.47
CA LYS A 1012 2.69 -32.86 -37.12
C LYS A 1012 3.55 -32.77 -38.38
N GLU A 1013 4.36 -31.72 -38.50
CA GLU A 1013 5.60 -31.77 -39.27
C GLU A 1013 6.51 -30.57 -38.91
N ARG A 1014 7.73 -30.89 -38.48
CA ARG A 1014 8.81 -29.93 -38.23
C ARG A 1014 9.26 -29.32 -39.55
N LEU A 1015 9.30 -27.99 -39.65
CA LEU A 1015 10.15 -27.27 -40.59
C LEU A 1015 11.00 -26.26 -39.83
N GLY A 1016 12.28 -26.20 -40.20
CA GLY A 1016 13.34 -25.47 -39.51
C GLY A 1016 13.35 -23.95 -39.77
N PRO A 1017 14.24 -23.21 -39.09
CA PRO A 1017 14.19 -21.76 -39.00
C PRO A 1017 14.73 -21.09 -40.27
N GLY A 1018 13.94 -20.15 -40.78
CA GLY A 1018 14.30 -19.23 -41.86
C GLY A 1018 13.70 -19.65 -43.21
N GLU A 1019 12.61 -19.00 -43.61
CA GLU A 1019 12.41 -18.40 -44.94
C GLU A 1019 10.95 -17.95 -45.17
N LEU A 1020 10.83 -16.83 -45.90
CA LEU A 1020 9.63 -16.24 -46.55
C LEU A 1020 8.68 -15.47 -45.61
N GLY A 1021 8.55 -14.14 -45.65
CA GLY A 1021 8.64 -13.24 -46.80
C GLY A 1021 7.24 -13.00 -47.36
N ALA A 1022 6.57 -11.93 -46.94
CA ALA A 1022 5.31 -11.48 -47.56
C ALA A 1022 5.43 -10.01 -47.96
N GLN A 1023 5.36 -9.82 -49.27
CA GLN A 1023 5.51 -8.58 -50.00
C GLN A 1023 4.31 -7.64 -49.79
N SER A 1024 4.63 -6.36 -49.96
CA SER A 1024 3.78 -5.20 -50.04
C SER A 1024 2.49 -5.36 -50.85
N ASN A 1025 1.39 -4.80 -50.34
CA ASN A 1025 0.36 -4.20 -51.18
C ASN A 1025 0.18 -2.73 -50.81
N ARG A 1026 0.80 -1.90 -51.65
CA ARG A 1026 0.87 -0.45 -51.61
C ARG A 1026 -0.30 0.09 -52.42
N LEU A 1027 -1.36 0.57 -51.76
CA LEU A 1027 -2.38 1.40 -52.41
C LEU A 1027 -2.11 2.87 -52.12
N LYS A 1028 -1.60 3.56 -53.15
CA LYS A 1028 -1.52 5.02 -53.21
C LYS A 1028 -2.94 5.61 -53.17
N ARG A 1029 -3.20 6.52 -52.24
CA ARG A 1029 -4.17 7.61 -52.46
C ARG A 1029 -3.43 8.92 -52.41
N SER A 1030 -3.42 9.60 -53.55
CA SER A 1030 -2.91 10.95 -53.74
C SER A 1030 -4.02 11.98 -53.50
N ALA A 1031 -3.62 13.08 -52.85
CA ALA A 1031 -4.11 14.45 -52.98
C ALA A 1031 -5.60 14.74 -52.67
N ASN A 1032 -5.84 15.59 -51.66
CA ASN A 1032 -6.00 17.01 -51.96
C ASN A 1032 -5.93 17.89 -50.71
N ALA A 1033 -5.32 19.05 -50.90
CA ALA A 1033 -5.24 20.16 -49.96
C ALA A 1033 -6.54 20.96 -49.95
N GLY A 1034 -6.85 21.58 -48.80
CA GLY A 1034 -7.78 22.72 -48.76
C GLY A 1034 -8.43 22.95 -47.41
N HIS A 1035 -8.05 24.05 -46.75
CA HIS A 1035 -8.73 24.71 -45.61
C HIS A 1035 -8.68 23.93 -44.28
N PHE A 1036 -8.19 24.48 -43.17
CA PHE A 1036 -8.70 25.67 -42.49
C PHE A 1036 -7.58 26.50 -41.82
N LYS A 1037 -7.64 27.81 -42.04
CA LYS A 1037 -7.05 28.84 -41.17
C LYS A 1037 -8.20 29.49 -40.38
N LEU A 1038 -7.82 30.03 -39.22
CA LEU A 1038 -8.56 30.93 -38.31
C LEU A 1038 -9.32 30.25 -37.16
N HIS A 1039 -8.76 30.35 -35.96
CA HIS A 1039 -9.26 31.32 -34.98
C HIS A 1039 -8.17 31.72 -33.96
N LYS A 1040 -7.62 32.93 -34.17
CA LYS A 1040 -6.92 33.72 -33.15
C LYS A 1040 -7.97 34.66 -32.53
N ARG A 1041 -8.21 34.58 -31.22
CA ARG A 1041 -8.85 35.63 -30.40
C ARG A 1041 -8.13 35.65 -29.05
N ARG A 1042 -7.27 36.65 -28.84
CA ARG A 1042 -7.52 37.90 -28.09
C ARG A 1042 -7.26 37.69 -26.59
N GLN A 1043 -5.98 37.75 -26.21
CA GLN A 1043 -5.57 38.21 -24.88
C GLN A 1043 -5.83 39.72 -24.82
N GLN A 1044 -6.64 40.15 -23.85
CA GLN A 1044 -6.72 41.55 -23.45
C GLN A 1044 -5.56 41.83 -22.51
N HIS A 1045 -4.73 42.80 -22.90
CA HIS A 1045 -3.89 43.55 -21.98
C HIS A 1045 -4.78 44.19 -20.90
N VAL A 1046 -4.42 43.98 -19.64
CA VAL A 1046 -4.83 44.85 -18.53
C VAL A 1046 -3.55 45.45 -17.99
N ASP A 1047 -3.56 46.79 -17.95
CA ASP A 1047 -2.48 47.66 -17.53
C ASP A 1047 -1.96 47.36 -16.12
N GLU A 1048 -0.64 47.26 -16.00
CA GLU A 1048 0.09 47.55 -14.78
C GLU A 1048 0.02 49.07 -14.54
N ASP A 1049 -0.82 49.51 -13.61
CA ASP A 1049 -0.41 50.47 -12.58
C ASP A 1049 -1.55 50.86 -11.62
N SER A 1050 -1.17 51.02 -10.35
CA SER A 1050 -1.84 51.78 -9.30
C SER A 1050 -2.99 51.13 -8.50
N ILE A 1051 -2.68 50.20 -7.59
CA ILE A 1051 -3.33 50.19 -6.26
C ILE A 1051 -2.27 49.88 -5.19
N ASN A 1052 -1.60 50.93 -4.72
CA ASN A 1052 -0.80 50.90 -3.51
C ASN A 1052 -1.75 51.15 -2.32
N VAL A 1053 -2.46 50.10 -1.89
CA VAL A 1053 -3.22 50.10 -0.64
C VAL A 1053 -2.51 49.15 0.30
N SER A 1054 -1.96 49.72 1.36
CA SER A 1054 -1.51 49.03 2.57
C SER A 1054 -2.67 48.21 3.13
N LEU A 1055 -2.83 46.98 2.65
CA LEU A 1055 -3.57 45.94 3.33
C LEU A 1055 -2.66 45.47 4.46
N LYS A 1056 -3.00 45.85 5.68
CA LYS A 1056 -2.69 45.00 6.83
C LYS A 1056 -3.39 43.67 6.55
N THR A 1057 -2.69 42.75 5.90
CA THR A 1057 -3.12 41.37 5.77
C THR A 1057 -3.33 40.85 7.17
N ASP A 1058 -4.55 40.43 7.46
CA ASP A 1058 -4.90 39.72 8.68
C ASP A 1058 -3.90 38.57 8.86
N ASP A 1059 -3.06 38.65 9.89
CA ASP A 1059 -1.97 37.69 10.17
C ASP A 1059 -2.50 36.24 10.33
N ARG A 1060 -3.83 36.09 10.43
CA ARG A 1060 -4.55 34.82 10.46
C ARG A 1060 -4.76 34.16 9.09
N ALA A 1061 -4.75 34.92 7.98
CA ALA A 1061 -5.04 34.38 6.65
C ALA A 1061 -4.01 33.33 6.18
N LYS A 1062 -2.74 33.47 6.58
CA LYS A 1062 -1.67 32.53 6.24
C LYS A 1062 -1.81 31.14 6.89
N TYR A 1063 -2.71 30.99 7.87
CA TYR A 1063 -2.98 29.73 8.58
C TYR A 1063 -4.28 29.06 8.12
N LEU A 1064 -4.92 29.63 7.11
CA LEU A 1064 -6.17 29.12 6.55
C LEU A 1064 -5.88 27.96 5.62
N ILE A 1065 -6.46 26.80 5.91
CA ILE A 1065 -6.37 25.60 5.09
C ILE A 1065 -7.68 25.44 4.34
N GLU A 1066 -7.56 25.14 3.07
CA GLU A 1066 -8.65 25.00 2.12
C GLU A 1066 -8.50 23.67 1.41
N LEU A 1067 -9.55 22.85 1.38
CA LEU A 1067 -9.53 21.52 0.77
C LEU A 1067 -10.75 21.30 -0.12
N SER A 1068 -10.48 20.83 -1.32
CA SER A 1068 -11.49 20.30 -2.24
C SER A 1068 -11.62 18.77 -2.08
N PRO A 1069 -12.70 18.15 -2.60
CA PRO A 1069 -12.84 16.68 -2.61
C PRO A 1069 -11.57 15.96 -3.11
N MET A 1070 -11.20 14.88 -2.41
CA MET A 1070 -9.97 14.09 -2.61
C MET A 1070 -8.63 14.83 -2.45
N GLU A 1071 -8.59 16.13 -2.17
CA GLU A 1071 -7.33 16.87 -2.05
C GLU A 1071 -6.58 16.50 -0.75
N ILE A 1072 -5.27 16.28 -0.84
CA ILE A 1072 -4.34 16.27 0.32
C ILE A 1072 -3.48 17.52 0.24
N ARG A 1073 -3.35 18.23 1.36
CA ARG A 1073 -2.38 19.32 1.50
C ARG A 1073 -1.41 19.04 2.64
N THR A 1074 -0.13 19.26 2.37
CA THR A 1074 0.98 18.93 3.26
C THR A 1074 1.71 20.19 3.68
N PHE A 1075 1.97 20.34 4.98
CA PHE A 1075 2.60 21.52 5.54
C PHE A 1075 3.75 21.14 6.47
N VAL A 1076 4.84 21.90 6.38
CA VAL A 1076 5.82 22.01 7.46
C VAL A 1076 5.34 23.14 8.38
N VAL A 1077 5.11 22.80 9.65
CA VAL A 1077 4.64 23.71 10.69
C VAL A 1077 5.80 24.02 11.63
N TYR A 1078 6.18 25.29 11.70
CA TYR A 1078 7.27 25.78 12.55
C TYR A 1078 6.73 26.18 13.92
N LEU A 1079 7.34 25.62 14.96
CA LEU A 1079 6.99 25.88 16.35
C LEU A 1079 7.95 26.92 16.95
N ALA A 1080 7.40 27.81 17.76
CA ALA A 1080 8.21 28.70 18.58
C ALA A 1080 8.99 27.91 19.64
N LYS A 1081 10.22 28.35 19.92
CA LYS A 1081 11.10 27.77 20.94
C LYS A 1081 10.65 28.02 22.37
#